data_AF-A0A9Q8SYA1-F1
#
_entry.id   AF-A0A9Q8SYA1-F1
#
_cell.length_a   1.000
_cell.length_b   1.000
_cell.length_c   1.000
_cell.angle_alpha   90.00
_cell.angle_beta   90.00
_cell.angle_gamma   90.00
#
_symmetry.space_group_name_H-M   'P 1'
#
loop_
_entity.id
_entity.type
_entity.pdbx_description
1 polymer ?
#
loop_
_entity_poly.entity_id
_entity_poly.type
_entity_poly.pdbx_seq_one_letter_code
_entity_poly.pdbx_strand_id
1 'polypeptide(L)'
;MMTMDDFPFGVEWNIAMSDLSYLQTRFDAAGLEGLDAIASDRSRQAQEKELEQEQNGETGMSISPPMTPESHRTGSWEPSSDENSEMERPHLAADEESLKAGRTSWTSKTPCFGSFSVGNGSDVVGLSISPVARNAIVGMILDNTSRANAGPVLAAFPSVEALDALLEVYARDCWGRASSVHCSSAATAKYGIIDVVHFPTLRLDQQRPELLGALIAVGAIRTGSVVARSFGYAMQDVWEKNNANLCDISLSQAFFLQQHVAFFSGDQRKVAFAEACSGCMQVMMKNGGHTQGAMETDQALFQLQNLCDLDEGALEDVWRRWSVREGRRRLVYATYIMDSHVGIVHGIRGMARYGDMRLSLPAPEGLWRAESAAKWREEMVRLMPGATRPPSSSSVSSSPSPSLSLKDLMGDPTLVARSHNHSKVDKTFATLGFYAGLWVLVEECRQLKAISGHGKWSDMILSSRRMELGSILKLFHSSLRATGWAVLPGAEMMYEVLHMYISTSLDGDEFRGTSLSLPLSQHFHGKGLMNGVEESPEDQSAVWRAGKVLRTARQLEPGTLSGVYCVALRDATVLLWRAGRNISLREKAAIEQYRPVPRCGIGAAAVLVLDGEEDVPEYQVLNRNVRLVLRGTGTEEDNVALEDIAGVMRLSRRIIEGNWKGLRMPGGVEETTVGGTPIGFTPPADSESKILPYERWRLPPRKAIHPTEKSERLQIGIIGAGIGGLMAAITLLESGHDVEFKSEVGAAISTPPNSTRVLDYYGFDFERARATTAEKYIYYDDPNNIDKTRMITCTDYTPRYGAPWLFFHRVDLHNELKLLATEPTPTRKSVARLHLGVKVSDIDTDGTIHFEDGTSVQKDILIAADGIRSSFISKVVDNAPQAQHYMSMLRLMAPVEDLRDDPDVVALFKDGLTSIRISYGTMRSAIIYGCRGGSLQNIGLLYHPDLAIDSEGNDISAREDFVYKVVEEYPKPVQSVCINARGVGQWKVFTRKPLDRLVRGRVVLIGDAAHPMPPVRAQGAAMAIEDAGALGVLLSNVTSKDDISTRLHMFNQLRVKRVAATQTASSMHQWDPTRVSEEQRQYFDGNVPQTIEDIEIFSYENSVIRDAFDLLERA
;
A
#
# COMPACT_ATOMS: atom_id res chain seq x y z
N MET A 1 31.20 -16.94 25.82
CA MET A 1 31.33 -15.92 26.87
C MET A 1 31.48 -14.61 26.12
N MET A 2 30.35 -13.95 25.85
CA MET A 2 30.26 -12.73 25.05
C MET A 2 29.51 -11.71 25.90
N THR A 3 30.09 -10.53 26.03
CA THR A 3 29.63 -9.40 26.84
C THR A 3 28.55 -8.62 26.11
N MET A 4 27.87 -7.76 26.86
CA MET A 4 26.51 -7.25 26.61
C MET A 4 26.39 -6.16 25.51
N ASP A 5 27.36 -6.02 24.60
CA ASP A 5 27.45 -4.90 23.64
C ASP A 5 27.31 -5.29 22.15
N ASP A 6 26.97 -6.53 21.80
CA ASP A 6 26.93 -7.00 20.40
C ASP A 6 25.51 -7.17 19.77
N PHE A 7 24.56 -6.26 20.01
CA PHE A 7 23.27 -6.24 19.28
C PHE A 7 22.83 -4.82 18.85
N PRO A 8 22.54 -4.55 17.56
CA PRO A 8 22.05 -3.26 17.11
C PRO A 8 20.51 -3.23 17.13
N PHE A 9 19.94 -2.95 18.30
CA PHE A 9 18.59 -2.38 18.42
C PHE A 9 18.65 -1.29 19.49
N GLY A 10 18.58 -0.03 19.08
CA GLY A 10 18.55 1.08 20.04
C GLY A 10 18.52 2.46 19.42
N VAL A 11 17.32 2.96 19.06
CA VAL A 11 16.95 4.39 19.19
C VAL A 11 15.46 4.57 19.59
N GLU A 12 14.57 3.61 19.36
CA GLU A 12 13.12 3.80 19.60
C GLU A 12 12.58 3.41 20.99
N TRP A 13 13.35 3.64 22.07
CA TRP A 13 12.87 3.38 23.44
C TRP A 13 13.04 4.53 24.45
N ASN A 14 13.54 5.70 24.05
CA ASN A 14 13.70 6.85 24.96
C ASN A 14 12.51 7.82 24.98
N ILE A 15 11.59 7.74 24.02
CA ILE A 15 10.44 8.67 23.95
C ILE A 15 9.30 8.22 24.87
N ALA A 16 9.08 6.92 25.06
CA ALA A 16 8.03 6.43 25.96
C ALA A 16 8.41 6.43 27.46
N MET A 17 9.71 6.41 27.79
CA MET A 17 10.20 6.41 29.19
C MET A 17 10.33 7.81 29.81
N SER A 18 10.56 8.84 28.99
CA SER A 18 10.68 10.22 29.47
C SER A 18 9.33 10.77 29.98
N ASP A 19 8.24 10.49 29.27
CA ASP A 19 6.88 10.88 29.67
C ASP A 19 6.35 10.07 30.88
N LEU A 20 6.72 8.79 31.00
CA LEU A 20 6.37 7.99 32.18
C LEU A 20 7.16 8.43 33.42
N SER A 21 8.45 8.78 33.30
CA SER A 21 9.21 9.33 34.44
C SER A 21 8.72 10.72 34.87
N TYR A 22 8.30 11.55 33.91
CA TYR A 22 7.73 12.88 34.16
C TYR A 22 6.36 12.81 34.85
N LEU A 23 5.51 11.86 34.46
CA LEU A 23 4.22 11.60 35.10
C LEU A 23 4.36 10.92 36.47
N GLN A 24 5.32 10.00 36.63
CA GLN A 24 5.62 9.34 37.91
C GLN A 24 6.20 10.33 38.93
N THR A 25 7.12 11.22 38.52
CA THR A 25 7.75 12.22 39.40
C THR A 25 6.74 13.28 39.87
N ARG A 26 5.72 13.61 39.06
CA ARG A 26 4.62 14.51 39.48
C ARG A 26 3.56 13.83 40.35
N PHE A 27 3.33 12.53 40.18
CA PHE A 27 2.47 11.75 41.06
C PHE A 27 3.12 11.52 42.44
N ASP A 28 4.43 11.33 42.49
CA ASP A 28 5.18 11.13 43.73
C ASP A 28 5.44 12.45 44.50
N ALA A 29 5.50 13.59 43.80
CA ALA A 29 5.67 14.91 44.40
C ALA A 29 4.36 15.55 44.93
N ALA A 30 3.20 15.08 44.48
CA ALA A 30 1.89 15.56 44.92
C ALA A 30 1.33 14.66 46.02
N GLY A 31 1.81 14.86 47.25
CA GLY A 31 1.15 14.34 48.44
C GLY A 31 -0.32 14.79 48.51
N LEU A 32 -1.16 13.92 49.06
CA LEU A 32 -2.63 13.85 49.05
C LEU A 32 -3.48 15.09 49.47
N GLU A 33 -2.95 16.31 49.57
CA GLU A 33 -3.69 17.46 50.14
C GLU A 33 -3.77 18.74 49.28
N GLY A 34 -3.35 18.74 48.01
CA GLY A 34 -3.19 19.98 47.22
C GLY A 34 -4.28 20.38 46.21
N LEU A 35 -5.40 19.65 46.09
CA LEU A 35 -6.30 19.81 44.93
C LEU A 35 -7.31 20.98 45.00
N ASP A 36 -7.57 21.55 46.19
CA ASP A 36 -8.55 22.64 46.33
C ASP A 36 -7.96 24.06 46.15
N ALA A 37 -6.64 24.24 46.25
CA ALA A 37 -6.02 25.56 46.15
C ALA A 37 -5.94 26.09 44.69
N ILE A 38 -5.83 25.18 43.72
CA ILE A 38 -5.56 25.51 42.30
C ILE A 38 -6.79 26.10 41.59
N ALA A 39 -8.01 25.84 42.08
CA ALA A 39 -9.23 26.41 41.51
C ALA A 39 -9.42 27.90 41.88
N SER A 40 -8.85 28.35 42.99
CA SER A 40 -9.04 29.73 43.50
C SER A 40 -8.13 30.77 42.83
N ASP A 41 -6.98 30.37 42.31
CA ASP A 41 -5.95 31.27 41.77
C ASP A 41 -6.25 31.72 40.33
N ARG A 42 -7.01 30.91 39.57
CA ARG A 42 -7.43 31.23 38.19
C ARG A 42 -8.46 32.35 38.11
N SER A 43 -9.34 32.49 39.10
CA SER A 43 -10.35 33.56 39.12
C SER A 43 -9.75 34.92 39.47
N ARG A 44 -8.62 34.95 40.20
CA ARG A 44 -7.95 36.20 40.60
C ARG A 44 -7.09 36.78 39.48
N GLN A 45 -6.40 35.94 38.72
CA GLN A 45 -5.58 36.36 37.58
C GLN A 45 -6.41 36.80 36.35
N ALA A 46 -7.67 36.35 36.24
CA ALA A 46 -8.57 36.81 35.18
C ALA A 46 -9.09 38.24 35.43
N GLN A 47 -9.35 38.61 36.70
CA GLN A 47 -9.82 39.95 37.07
C GLN A 47 -8.73 41.03 37.03
N GLU A 48 -7.46 40.68 37.28
CA GLU A 48 -6.35 41.65 37.22
C GLU A 48 -5.97 42.01 35.76
N LYS A 49 -6.23 41.12 34.79
CA LYS A 49 -5.93 41.36 33.36
C LYS A 49 -6.94 42.22 32.62
N GLU A 50 -8.20 42.26 33.05
CA GLU A 50 -9.22 43.13 32.46
C GLU A 50 -9.04 44.61 32.86
N LEU A 51 -8.39 44.88 34.00
CA LEU A 51 -8.13 46.25 34.50
C LEU A 51 -6.91 46.92 33.87
N GLU A 52 -5.96 46.17 33.31
CA GLU A 52 -4.73 46.71 32.70
C GLU A 52 -4.89 47.07 31.21
N GLN A 53 -5.93 46.57 30.52
CA GLN A 53 -6.16 46.83 29.09
C GLN A 53 -6.90 48.13 28.77
N GLU A 54 -7.52 48.80 29.75
CA GLU A 54 -8.27 50.05 29.51
C GLU A 54 -7.44 51.34 29.62
N GLN A 55 -6.17 51.29 30.06
CA GLN A 55 -5.46 52.53 30.47
C GLN A 55 -4.35 53.10 29.60
N ASN A 56 -3.81 52.45 28.56
CA ASN A 56 -2.67 53.03 27.83
C ASN A 56 -2.77 52.94 26.31
N GLY A 57 -3.11 54.08 25.69
CA GLY A 57 -3.01 54.32 24.26
C GLY A 57 -1.69 54.99 23.84
N GLU A 58 -1.35 54.75 22.57
CA GLU A 58 -0.46 55.49 21.65
C GLU A 58 1.07 55.57 21.86
N THR A 59 1.73 55.43 20.69
CA THR A 59 3.05 55.93 20.24
C THR A 59 4.33 55.09 20.41
N GLY A 60 5.08 54.97 19.29
CA GLY A 60 6.53 55.20 19.26
C GLY A 60 7.46 53.99 19.08
N MET A 61 8.32 54.06 18.06
CA MET A 61 9.28 53.04 17.59
C MET A 61 10.45 52.66 18.55
N SER A 62 10.91 51.42 18.34
CA SER A 62 12.31 50.93 18.29
C SER A 62 13.07 50.57 19.58
N ILE A 63 13.83 49.48 19.42
CA ILE A 63 14.95 48.91 20.20
C ILE A 63 14.59 47.75 21.15
N SER A 64 15.18 46.61 20.79
CA SER A 64 15.16 45.26 21.38
C SER A 64 15.42 45.21 22.88
N PRO A 65 14.79 44.27 23.61
CA PRO A 65 15.55 43.26 24.38
C PRO A 65 14.74 41.92 24.52
N PRO A 66 15.06 41.01 25.45
CA PRO A 66 16.26 40.18 25.64
C PRO A 66 15.93 38.68 25.46
N MET A 67 16.95 37.84 25.65
CA MET A 67 16.91 36.36 25.59
C MET A 67 15.65 35.72 26.21
N THR A 68 15.02 34.83 25.46
CA THR A 68 14.04 33.84 25.96
C THR A 68 14.65 32.43 25.91
N PRO A 69 14.38 31.56 26.89
CA PRO A 69 14.94 30.22 26.96
C PRO A 69 14.43 29.35 25.81
N GLU A 70 15.34 28.58 25.23
CA GLU A 70 15.08 27.54 24.24
C GLU A 70 14.00 26.57 24.75
N SER A 71 12.79 26.68 24.21
CA SER A 71 11.81 25.60 24.24
C SER A 71 12.09 24.68 23.06
N HIS A 72 12.56 23.48 23.37
CA HIS A 72 12.69 22.34 22.47
C HIS A 72 11.49 22.24 21.50
N ARG A 73 11.74 22.44 20.20
CA ARG A 73 10.75 22.10 19.16
C ARG A 73 10.83 20.59 18.92
N THR A 74 9.92 19.88 19.57
CA THR A 74 9.41 18.59 19.14
C THR A 74 9.07 18.63 17.64
N GLY A 75 9.47 17.61 16.89
CA GLY A 75 9.17 17.49 15.45
C GLY A 75 7.68 17.69 15.19
N SER A 76 7.34 18.82 14.57
CA SER A 76 5.99 19.15 14.14
C SER A 76 5.76 18.51 12.78
N TRP A 77 5.05 17.39 12.74
CA TRP A 77 4.17 17.16 11.60
C TRP A 77 3.08 18.23 11.68
N GLU A 78 3.28 19.33 10.96
CA GLU A 78 2.22 20.27 10.60
C GLU A 78 2.09 20.19 9.08
N PRO A 79 0.94 19.77 8.53
CA PRO A 79 0.69 19.89 7.10
C PRO A 79 0.84 21.36 6.69
N SER A 80 1.39 21.60 5.50
CA SER A 80 1.63 22.97 5.04
C SER A 80 0.32 23.77 5.02
N SER A 81 0.39 25.08 5.28
CA SER A 81 -0.78 25.97 5.22
C SER A 81 -1.52 25.87 3.88
N ASP A 82 -0.78 25.52 2.82
CA ASP A 82 -1.28 25.45 1.46
C ASP A 82 -1.99 24.10 1.19
N GLU A 83 -1.49 22.98 1.74
CA GLU A 83 -2.20 21.67 1.75
C GLU A 83 -3.45 21.69 2.63
N ASN A 84 -3.43 22.41 3.75
CA ASN A 84 -4.64 22.67 4.53
C ASN A 84 -5.64 23.55 3.77
N SER A 85 -5.17 24.52 2.96
CA SER A 85 -6.05 25.44 2.22
C SER A 85 -6.80 24.79 1.04
N GLU A 86 -6.18 23.82 0.34
CA GLU A 86 -6.88 23.03 -0.68
C GLU A 86 -7.88 22.03 -0.08
N MET A 87 -7.69 21.63 1.19
CA MET A 87 -8.52 20.66 1.89
C MET A 87 -9.65 21.27 2.76
N GLU A 88 -9.76 22.60 2.82
CA GLU A 88 -10.93 23.30 3.38
C GLU A 88 -12.14 23.27 2.42
N ARG A 89 -12.63 22.05 2.22
CA ARG A 89 -13.91 21.52 1.69
C ARG A 89 -14.86 22.41 0.86
N PRO A 90 -15.02 22.06 -0.43
CA PRO A 90 -16.25 22.27 -1.20
C PRO A 90 -17.44 21.39 -0.76
N HIS A 91 -17.22 20.33 0.02
CA HIS A 91 -18.20 19.24 0.26
C HIS A 91 -19.10 19.37 1.51
N LEU A 92 -18.90 20.41 2.34
CA LEU A 92 -19.87 20.78 3.39
C LEU A 92 -21.09 21.51 2.83
N ALA A 93 -20.97 22.00 1.59
CA ALA A 93 -22.05 22.47 0.74
C ALA A 93 -22.61 21.28 -0.04
N ALA A 94 -23.87 20.92 0.19
CA ALA A 94 -24.53 19.80 -0.50
C ALA A 94 -25.91 20.24 -0.99
N ASP A 95 -26.26 19.87 -2.22
CA ASP A 95 -27.56 20.24 -2.80
C ASP A 95 -28.71 19.49 -2.11
N GLU A 96 -29.79 20.21 -1.80
CA GLU A 96 -30.90 19.63 -1.05
C GLU A 96 -31.56 18.46 -1.76
N GLU A 97 -31.66 18.48 -3.09
CA GLU A 97 -32.31 17.41 -3.85
C GLU A 97 -31.51 16.10 -3.79
N SER A 98 -30.18 16.14 -3.83
CA SER A 98 -29.34 14.94 -3.70
C SER A 98 -29.27 14.37 -2.28
N LEU A 99 -29.45 15.20 -1.25
CA LEU A 99 -29.61 14.74 0.14
C LEU A 99 -31.01 14.16 0.37
N LYS A 100 -32.03 14.76 -0.24
CA LYS A 100 -33.44 14.30 -0.21
C LYS A 100 -33.71 13.12 -1.15
N ALA A 101 -32.83 12.82 -2.11
CA ALA A 101 -32.96 11.70 -3.04
C ALA A 101 -33.07 10.32 -2.36
N GLY A 102 -32.70 10.22 -1.07
CA GLY A 102 -33.03 9.06 -0.23
C GLY A 102 -34.55 8.82 -0.05
N ARG A 103 -35.40 9.83 -0.27
CA ARG A 103 -36.88 9.72 -0.25
C ARG A 103 -37.48 9.27 -1.59
N THR A 104 -36.84 9.51 -2.72
CA THR A 104 -37.51 9.48 -4.03
C THR A 104 -37.61 8.11 -4.70
N SER A 105 -36.83 7.11 -4.28
CA SER A 105 -36.97 5.74 -4.81
C SER A 105 -37.88 4.82 -3.98
N TRP A 106 -38.52 5.32 -2.93
CA TRP A 106 -39.31 4.49 -2.00
C TRP A 106 -40.65 5.16 -1.68
N THR A 107 -41.52 5.23 -2.68
CA THR A 107 -42.87 5.81 -2.60
C THR A 107 -43.84 4.90 -1.82
N SER A 108 -43.68 4.80 -0.50
CA SER A 108 -44.80 4.40 0.36
C SER A 108 -45.09 5.55 1.32
N LYS A 109 -46.29 6.13 1.21
CA LYS A 109 -46.81 7.25 2.02
C LYS A 109 -47.06 6.87 3.50
N THR A 110 -46.49 5.78 3.98
CA THR A 110 -46.66 5.31 5.35
C THR A 110 -45.39 5.65 6.12
N PRO A 111 -45.43 6.53 7.13
CA PRO A 111 -44.27 6.73 8.01
C PRO A 111 -43.86 5.37 8.59
N CYS A 112 -42.56 5.05 8.53
CA CYS A 112 -42.02 3.78 9.05
C CYS A 112 -42.19 3.62 10.57
N PHE A 113 -42.57 4.70 11.26
CA PHE A 113 -42.95 4.71 12.66
C PHE A 113 -44.46 4.94 12.76
N GLY A 114 -45.17 4.00 13.39
CA GLY A 114 -46.47 4.33 13.97
C GLY A 114 -46.28 5.46 14.99
N SER A 115 -47.24 6.38 15.05
CA SER A 115 -47.27 7.51 15.98
C SER A 115 -46.77 7.12 17.37
N PHE A 116 -45.67 7.73 17.82
CA PHE A 116 -45.23 7.64 19.21
C PHE A 116 -46.25 8.37 20.09
N SER A 117 -46.97 7.63 20.94
CA SER A 117 -47.84 8.25 21.95
C SER A 117 -46.99 8.60 23.16
N VAL A 118 -46.57 9.86 23.25
CA VAL A 118 -46.26 10.47 24.55
C VAL A 118 -47.60 10.94 25.12
N GLY A 119 -47.86 10.62 26.38
CA GLY A 119 -49.11 10.90 27.05
C GLY A 119 -49.63 12.34 26.86
N ASN A 120 -50.91 12.42 26.56
CA ASN A 120 -51.80 13.58 26.54
C ASN A 120 -51.34 14.87 25.83
N GLY A 121 -51.68 14.94 24.55
CA GLY A 121 -51.99 16.20 23.87
C GLY A 121 -51.05 16.54 22.72
N SER A 122 -51.65 16.75 21.54
CA SER A 122 -51.07 17.11 20.25
C SER A 122 -50.30 16.03 19.48
N ASP A 123 -50.88 15.64 18.35
CA ASP A 123 -50.22 15.01 17.21
C ASP A 123 -49.00 15.82 16.72
N VAL A 124 -48.20 15.20 15.84
CA VAL A 124 -46.97 15.67 15.14
C VAL A 124 -45.70 15.37 15.99
N VAL A 125 -44.57 14.78 15.54
CA VAL A 125 -43.83 14.78 14.27
C VAL A 125 -42.92 13.53 14.23
N GLY A 126 -42.44 13.14 13.04
CA GLY A 126 -41.23 12.31 12.89
C GLY A 126 -39.99 12.94 13.56
N LEU A 127 -38.85 12.24 13.51
CA LEU A 127 -37.57 12.77 13.98
C LEU A 127 -37.32 14.15 13.38
N SER A 128 -37.40 15.20 14.19
CA SER A 128 -37.11 16.55 13.71
C SER A 128 -36.11 17.24 14.62
N ILE A 129 -35.00 17.66 14.03
CA ILE A 129 -33.96 18.44 14.69
C ILE A 129 -34.47 19.89 14.82
N SER A 130 -34.43 20.49 16.01
CA SER A 130 -34.76 21.91 16.12
C SER A 130 -33.76 22.79 15.36
N PRO A 131 -34.17 24.00 14.91
CA PRO A 131 -33.24 24.99 14.37
C PRO A 131 -32.06 25.30 15.32
N VAL A 132 -32.28 25.17 16.64
CA VAL A 132 -31.24 25.36 17.66
C VAL A 132 -30.19 24.26 17.59
N ALA A 133 -30.61 22.99 17.52
CA ALA A 133 -29.71 21.86 17.37
C ALA A 133 -28.97 21.89 16.02
N ARG A 134 -29.64 22.28 14.92
CA ARG A 134 -28.99 22.54 13.63
C ARG A 134 -27.89 23.62 13.76
N ASN A 135 -28.21 24.74 14.40
CA ASN A 135 -27.25 25.84 14.55
C ASN A 135 -26.08 25.46 15.48
N ALA A 136 -26.29 24.57 16.45
CA ALA A 136 -25.21 24.02 17.27
C ALA A 136 -24.26 23.14 16.45
N ILE A 137 -24.78 22.35 15.50
CA ILE A 137 -23.96 21.58 14.55
C ILE A 137 -23.17 22.53 13.63
N VAL A 138 -23.82 23.57 13.10
CA VAL A 138 -23.16 24.60 12.28
C VAL A 138 -22.07 25.31 13.08
N GLY A 139 -22.34 25.68 14.34
CA GLY A 139 -21.36 26.30 15.22
C GLY A 139 -20.12 25.44 15.39
N MET A 140 -20.29 24.16 15.70
CA MET A 140 -19.19 23.19 15.79
C MET A 140 -18.35 23.12 14.50
N ILE A 141 -18.99 23.22 13.32
CA ILE A 141 -18.30 23.24 12.01
C ILE A 141 -17.52 24.54 11.82
N LEU A 142 -18.14 25.67 12.11
CA LEU A 142 -17.54 26.99 11.94
C LEU A 142 -16.36 27.22 12.88
N ASP A 143 -16.41 26.69 14.10
CA ASP A 143 -15.29 26.73 15.06
C ASP A 143 -14.02 26.04 14.51
N ASN A 144 -14.18 25.15 13.52
CA ASN A 144 -13.10 24.42 12.86
C ASN A 144 -12.90 24.80 11.39
N THR A 145 -13.60 25.83 10.88
CA THR A 145 -13.50 26.29 9.48
C THR A 145 -12.76 27.63 9.43
N SER A 146 -11.86 27.85 8.46
CA SER A 146 -11.22 29.16 8.33
C SER A 146 -12.23 30.27 8.04
N ARG A 147 -11.85 31.51 8.37
CA ARG A 147 -12.67 32.70 8.10
C ARG A 147 -12.98 32.90 6.61
N ALA A 148 -12.12 32.40 5.71
CA ALA A 148 -12.33 32.50 4.27
C ALA A 148 -13.47 31.58 3.79
N ASN A 149 -13.66 30.43 4.44
CA ASN A 149 -14.59 29.39 4.02
C ASN A 149 -15.91 29.34 4.85
N ALA A 150 -15.98 30.08 5.94
CA ALA A 150 -17.17 30.17 6.79
C ALA A 150 -18.44 30.66 6.06
N GLY A 151 -18.30 31.66 5.17
CA GLY A 151 -19.41 32.24 4.41
C GLY A 151 -20.07 31.25 3.43
N PRO A 152 -19.29 30.58 2.55
CA PRO A 152 -19.79 29.53 1.67
C PRO A 152 -20.43 28.35 2.42
N VAL A 153 -19.82 27.88 3.53
CA VAL A 153 -20.38 26.79 4.35
C VAL A 153 -21.74 27.18 4.95
N LEU A 154 -21.87 28.39 5.49
CA LEU A 154 -23.13 28.89 6.03
C LEU A 154 -24.23 29.00 4.97
N ALA A 155 -23.89 29.47 3.77
CA ALA A 155 -24.84 29.68 2.68
C ALA A 155 -25.37 28.36 2.10
N ALA A 156 -24.61 27.28 2.21
CA ALA A 156 -24.91 25.99 1.58
C ALA A 156 -25.13 24.83 2.57
N PHE A 157 -25.17 25.10 3.88
CA PHE A 157 -25.40 24.07 4.89
C PHE A 157 -26.82 23.51 4.80
N PRO A 158 -27.04 22.18 4.87
CA PRO A 158 -28.35 21.57 4.66
C PRO A 158 -29.45 22.10 5.59
N SER A 159 -30.69 22.14 5.11
CA SER A 159 -31.87 22.49 5.91
C SER A 159 -32.20 21.43 6.96
N VAL A 160 -33.03 21.79 7.94
CA VAL A 160 -33.51 20.86 8.97
C VAL A 160 -34.16 19.63 8.31
N GLU A 161 -34.97 19.84 7.28
CA GLU A 161 -35.69 18.78 6.56
C GLU A 161 -34.73 17.80 5.86
N ALA A 162 -33.58 18.28 5.38
CA ALA A 162 -32.56 17.43 4.78
C ALA A 162 -31.80 16.62 5.83
N LEU A 163 -31.47 17.21 6.98
CA LEU A 163 -30.82 16.51 8.09
C LEU A 163 -31.74 15.47 8.73
N ASP A 164 -33.03 15.78 8.86
CA ASP A 164 -34.06 14.85 9.34
C ASP A 164 -34.15 13.62 8.42
N ALA A 165 -34.11 13.81 7.10
CA ALA A 165 -34.10 12.69 6.15
C ALA A 165 -32.88 11.76 6.32
N LEU A 166 -31.71 12.30 6.68
CA LEU A 166 -30.51 11.49 6.95
C LEU A 166 -30.61 10.76 8.30
N LEU A 167 -31.18 11.39 9.33
CA LEU A 167 -31.47 10.73 10.61
C LEU A 167 -32.53 9.63 10.44
N GLU A 168 -33.54 9.83 9.60
CA GLU A 168 -34.53 8.81 9.26
C GLU A 168 -33.87 7.57 8.63
N VAL A 169 -32.86 7.75 7.78
CA VAL A 169 -32.08 6.64 7.20
C VAL A 169 -31.31 5.88 8.29
N TYR A 170 -30.62 6.59 9.19
CA TYR A 170 -29.96 5.95 10.34
C TYR A 170 -30.97 5.19 11.21
N ALA A 171 -32.08 5.82 11.58
CA ALA A 171 -33.11 5.21 12.41
C ALA A 171 -33.79 4.01 11.72
N ARG A 172 -34.03 4.05 10.42
CA ARG A 172 -34.58 2.91 9.67
C ARG A 172 -33.60 1.75 9.64
N ASP A 173 -32.33 2.00 9.31
CA ASP A 173 -31.35 0.95 9.05
C ASP A 173 -30.77 0.34 10.35
N CYS A 174 -30.82 1.06 11.48
CA CYS A 174 -30.35 0.61 12.78
C CYS A 174 -31.50 0.20 13.72
N TRP A 175 -32.68 0.77 13.54
CA TRP A 175 -33.81 0.70 14.47
C TRP A 175 -35.17 0.31 13.85
N GLY A 176 -35.32 0.35 12.52
CA GLY A 176 -36.60 0.13 11.85
C GLY A 176 -37.20 -1.26 12.09
N ARG A 177 -38.54 -1.34 12.16
CA ARG A 177 -39.27 -2.63 12.24
C ARG A 177 -39.43 -3.24 10.84
N ALA A 178 -39.27 -4.56 10.74
CA ALA A 178 -39.75 -5.36 9.62
C ALA A 178 -41.30 -5.44 9.66
N SER A 179 -42.00 -4.35 9.34
CA SER A 179 -43.47 -4.31 9.33
C SER A 179 -44.08 -4.15 7.94
N SER A 180 -43.32 -4.19 6.85
CA SER A 180 -43.89 -4.28 5.50
C SER A 180 -44.04 -5.73 5.05
N VAL A 181 -45.24 -6.06 4.56
CA VAL A 181 -45.76 -7.36 4.06
C VAL A 181 -44.90 -8.05 2.96
N HIS A 182 -43.73 -7.52 2.63
CA HIS A 182 -42.75 -8.11 1.70
C HIS A 182 -41.38 -8.44 2.32
N CYS A 183 -41.18 -8.18 3.62
CA CYS A 183 -40.00 -8.65 4.37
C CYS A 183 -40.41 -9.76 5.33
N SER A 184 -40.54 -10.97 4.80
CA SER A 184 -40.73 -12.20 5.59
C SER A 184 -39.38 -12.82 5.94
N SER A 185 -38.58 -12.14 6.78
CA SER A 185 -37.50 -12.73 7.57
C SER A 185 -37.02 -11.68 8.58
N ALA A 186 -36.32 -12.11 9.62
CA ALA A 186 -35.83 -11.31 10.74
C ALA A 186 -34.75 -10.26 10.34
N ALA A 187 -35.10 -9.34 9.44
CA ALA A 187 -34.22 -8.42 8.71
C ALA A 187 -34.07 -7.05 9.40
N THR A 188 -33.90 -7.00 10.72
CA THR A 188 -33.78 -5.75 11.49
C THR A 188 -32.42 -5.54 12.17
N ALA A 189 -31.40 -6.28 11.75
CA ALA A 189 -30.01 -6.12 12.19
C ALA A 189 -29.06 -5.98 11.00
N LYS A 190 -29.37 -5.05 10.08
CA LYS A 190 -28.64 -4.89 8.83
C LYS A 190 -27.14 -4.58 9.02
N TYR A 191 -26.73 -4.04 10.18
CA TYR A 191 -25.33 -3.67 10.51
C TYR A 191 -24.96 -3.79 12.01
N GLY A 192 -25.48 -4.82 12.70
CA GLY A 192 -25.76 -4.91 14.14
C GLY A 192 -24.78 -4.44 15.24
N ILE A 193 -23.51 -4.08 14.99
CA ILE A 193 -22.60 -3.61 16.05
C ILE A 193 -22.74 -2.11 16.36
N ILE A 194 -23.40 -1.35 15.49
CA ILE A 194 -23.59 0.09 15.67
C ILE A 194 -24.86 0.47 16.47
N ASP A 195 -25.58 -0.54 16.99
CA ASP A 195 -26.74 -0.37 17.86
C ASP A 195 -26.32 -0.04 19.31
N VAL A 196 -25.62 1.09 19.44
CA VAL A 196 -25.05 1.58 20.71
C VAL A 196 -25.84 2.75 21.29
N VAL A 197 -26.75 3.35 20.53
CA VAL A 197 -27.58 4.51 20.94
C VAL A 197 -29.03 4.08 21.15
N HIS A 198 -29.56 4.30 22.37
CA HIS A 198 -30.93 3.96 22.71
C HIS A 198 -31.91 5.04 22.22
N PHE A 199 -32.49 4.81 21.05
CA PHE A 199 -33.27 5.78 20.32
C PHE A 199 -34.58 6.25 21.03
N PRO A 200 -35.38 5.41 21.71
CA PRO A 200 -36.63 5.81 22.37
C PRO A 200 -36.42 6.81 23.51
N THR A 201 -35.23 6.81 24.11
CA THR A 201 -34.88 7.78 25.16
C THR A 201 -34.13 9.00 24.62
N LEU A 202 -33.76 9.00 23.33
CA LEU A 202 -32.96 10.04 22.69
C LEU A 202 -33.78 11.32 22.50
N ARG A 203 -33.30 12.42 23.08
CA ARG A 203 -33.88 13.75 22.87
C ARG A 203 -32.94 14.56 22.01
N LEU A 204 -33.24 14.67 20.70
CA LEU A 204 -32.36 15.29 19.71
C LEU A 204 -31.93 16.70 20.13
N ASP A 205 -32.84 17.52 20.63
CA ASP A 205 -32.56 18.91 21.03
C ASP A 205 -31.73 19.06 22.31
N GLN A 206 -31.59 17.99 23.09
CA GLN A 206 -30.80 17.97 24.32
C GLN A 206 -29.50 17.19 24.14
N GLN A 207 -29.20 16.73 22.91
CA GLN A 207 -27.96 16.04 22.60
C GLN A 207 -26.85 17.00 22.22
N ARG A 208 -25.63 16.51 22.44
CA ARG A 208 -24.41 17.12 21.96
C ARG A 208 -24.38 17.17 20.42
N PRO A 209 -23.93 18.29 19.81
CA PRO A 209 -23.84 18.40 18.36
C PRO A 209 -22.90 17.35 17.74
N GLU A 210 -21.90 16.88 18.48
CA GLU A 210 -20.98 15.82 18.07
C GLU A 210 -21.69 14.48 17.82
N LEU A 211 -22.61 14.08 18.73
CA LEU A 211 -23.40 12.86 18.57
C LEU A 211 -24.40 13.00 17.42
N LEU A 212 -25.09 14.14 17.34
CA LEU A 212 -26.02 14.40 16.23
C LEU A 212 -25.32 14.37 14.87
N GLY A 213 -24.15 15.01 14.77
CA GLY A 213 -23.31 14.99 13.58
C GLY A 213 -22.86 13.57 13.19
N ALA A 214 -22.49 12.74 14.16
CA ALA A 214 -22.13 11.34 13.91
C ALA A 214 -23.32 10.50 13.41
N LEU A 215 -24.51 10.65 14.00
CA LEU A 215 -25.73 9.98 13.56
C LEU A 215 -26.09 10.37 12.12
N ILE A 216 -26.00 11.66 11.79
CA ILE A 216 -26.24 12.20 10.45
C ILE A 216 -25.19 11.68 9.46
N ALA A 217 -23.91 11.65 9.84
CA ALA A 217 -22.83 11.16 8.98
C ALA A 217 -23.02 9.67 8.60
N VAL A 218 -23.38 8.82 9.57
CA VAL A 218 -23.70 7.42 9.33
C VAL A 218 -24.91 7.28 8.40
N GLY A 219 -25.96 8.09 8.60
CA GLY A 219 -27.11 8.14 7.71
C GLY A 219 -26.75 8.57 6.28
N ALA A 220 -25.89 9.58 6.14
CA ALA A 220 -25.47 10.15 4.86
C ALA A 220 -24.67 9.17 4.00
N ILE A 221 -23.74 8.43 4.60
CA ILE A 221 -22.92 7.41 3.92
C ILE A 221 -23.78 6.24 3.41
N ARG A 222 -24.89 5.96 4.07
CA ARG A 222 -25.83 4.88 3.73
C ARG A 222 -26.82 5.26 2.64
N THR A 223 -26.88 6.54 2.29
CA THR A 223 -27.61 6.94 1.11
C THR A 223 -26.85 6.52 -0.15
N GLY A 224 -27.57 6.28 -1.25
CA GLY A 224 -26.95 6.00 -2.55
C GLY A 224 -26.30 7.24 -3.22
N SER A 225 -26.25 8.39 -2.55
CA SER A 225 -25.84 9.68 -3.11
C SER A 225 -24.37 9.98 -2.82
N VAL A 226 -23.59 10.35 -3.86
CA VAL A 226 -22.17 10.79 -3.69
C VAL A 226 -22.09 12.01 -2.82
N VAL A 227 -23.02 12.93 -3.03
CA VAL A 227 -23.01 14.24 -2.39
C VAL A 227 -23.27 14.05 -0.91
N ALA A 228 -24.28 13.25 -0.55
CA ALA A 228 -24.55 12.90 0.84
C ALA A 228 -23.39 12.14 1.49
N ARG A 229 -22.75 11.22 0.77
CA ARG A 229 -21.58 10.48 1.28
C ARG A 229 -20.39 11.41 1.53
N SER A 230 -20.11 12.32 0.60
CA SER A 230 -19.05 13.34 0.72
C SER A 230 -19.35 14.29 1.87
N PHE A 231 -20.62 14.67 2.05
CA PHE A 231 -21.07 15.43 3.21
C PHE A 231 -20.90 14.67 4.52
N GLY A 232 -21.22 13.37 4.57
CA GLY A 232 -21.01 12.53 5.75
C GLY A 232 -19.53 12.39 6.11
N TYR A 233 -18.66 12.19 5.12
CA TYR A 233 -17.22 12.21 5.30
C TYR A 233 -16.70 13.58 5.75
N ALA A 234 -17.32 14.67 5.30
CA ALA A 234 -16.99 15.99 5.80
C ALA A 234 -17.46 16.18 7.26
N MET A 235 -18.66 15.74 7.61
CA MET A 235 -19.13 15.84 9.01
C MET A 235 -18.19 15.14 10.01
N GLN A 236 -17.44 14.13 9.57
CA GLN A 236 -16.42 13.45 10.35
C GLN A 236 -15.21 14.33 10.72
N ASP A 237 -14.50 14.94 9.75
CA ASP A 237 -13.19 15.58 10.10
C ASP A 237 -13.33 16.86 10.95
N VAL A 238 -14.56 17.34 11.19
CA VAL A 238 -14.83 18.49 12.09
C VAL A 238 -14.65 18.10 13.56
N TRP A 239 -14.79 16.82 13.90
CA TRP A 239 -14.79 16.34 15.28
C TRP A 239 -13.37 16.16 15.88
N GLU A 240 -12.32 16.20 15.04
CA GLU A 240 -10.95 15.79 15.39
C GLU A 240 -10.25 16.60 16.50
N LYS A 241 -10.82 17.71 16.99
CA LYS A 241 -10.16 18.64 17.93
C LYS A 241 -10.74 18.71 19.35
N ASN A 242 -11.90 18.12 19.65
CA ASN A 242 -12.61 18.37 20.92
C ASN A 242 -12.66 17.15 21.87
N ASN A 243 -11.54 16.87 22.54
CA ASN A 243 -11.37 15.69 23.41
C ASN A 243 -11.71 15.92 24.91
N ALA A 244 -12.37 17.03 25.25
CA ALA A 244 -12.40 17.54 26.63
C ALA A 244 -13.28 16.75 27.64
N ASN A 245 -14.00 15.68 27.27
CA ASN A 245 -14.84 14.90 28.21
C ASN A 245 -14.96 13.41 27.82
N LEU A 246 -13.88 12.63 28.01
CA LEU A 246 -13.85 11.19 27.70
C LEU A 246 -14.84 10.32 28.54
N CYS A 247 -15.36 10.86 29.64
CA CYS A 247 -16.35 10.19 30.50
C CYS A 247 -17.80 10.28 29.98
N ASP A 248 -18.06 11.15 29.01
CA ASP A 248 -19.39 11.32 28.43
C ASP A 248 -19.70 10.18 27.45
N ILE A 249 -20.86 9.52 27.64
CA ILE A 249 -21.28 8.38 26.81
C ILE A 249 -21.61 8.83 25.38
N SER A 250 -22.22 10.00 25.21
CA SER A 250 -22.62 10.53 23.90
C SER A 250 -21.39 10.86 23.06
N LEU A 251 -20.33 11.43 23.66
CA LEU A 251 -19.05 11.64 22.98
C LEU A 251 -18.37 10.32 22.60
N SER A 252 -18.46 9.32 23.47
CA SER A 252 -17.87 8.00 23.23
C SER A 252 -18.61 7.21 22.14
N GLN A 253 -19.95 7.29 22.11
CA GLN A 253 -20.79 6.74 21.04
C GLN A 253 -20.53 7.45 19.71
N ALA A 254 -20.42 8.79 19.73
CA ALA A 254 -20.08 9.58 18.55
C ALA A 254 -18.72 9.15 17.99
N PHE A 255 -17.70 9.06 18.85
CA PHE A 255 -16.37 8.62 18.43
C PHE A 255 -16.36 7.21 17.84
N PHE A 256 -17.03 6.26 18.49
CA PHE A 256 -17.14 4.90 17.98
C PHE A 256 -17.78 4.86 16.58
N LEU A 257 -18.89 5.59 16.37
CA LEU A 257 -19.56 5.64 15.07
C LEU A 257 -18.67 6.30 13.99
N GLN A 258 -17.92 7.34 14.36
CA GLN A 258 -16.97 7.99 13.45
C GLN A 258 -15.81 7.07 13.07
N GLN A 259 -15.23 6.35 14.04
CA GLN A 259 -14.17 5.37 13.79
C GLN A 259 -14.68 4.22 12.90
N HIS A 260 -15.88 3.72 13.16
CA HIS A 260 -16.51 2.70 12.31
C HIS A 260 -16.65 3.19 10.85
N VAL A 261 -17.07 4.43 10.65
CA VAL A 261 -17.13 5.05 9.32
C VAL A 261 -15.75 5.17 8.68
N ALA A 262 -14.76 5.64 9.44
CA ALA A 262 -13.40 5.85 8.97
C ALA A 262 -12.75 4.57 8.44
N PHE A 263 -12.76 3.50 9.25
CA PHE A 263 -12.10 2.23 8.95
C PHE A 263 -12.62 1.54 7.70
N PHE A 264 -13.88 1.78 7.33
CA PHE A 264 -14.53 1.14 6.18
C PHE A 264 -14.90 2.14 5.06
N SER A 265 -14.31 3.34 5.09
CA SER A 265 -14.60 4.40 4.12
C SER A 265 -14.00 4.14 2.73
N GLY A 266 -12.84 3.48 2.66
CA GLY A 266 -11.99 3.36 1.46
C GLY A 266 -10.95 4.48 1.33
N ASP A 267 -11.22 5.64 1.94
CA ASP A 267 -10.29 6.77 1.92
C ASP A 267 -9.03 6.47 2.76
N GLN A 268 -7.89 6.33 2.09
CA GLN A 268 -6.60 5.99 2.71
C GLN A 268 -6.20 6.93 3.85
N ARG A 269 -6.48 8.23 3.73
CA ARG A 269 -6.14 9.20 4.79
C ARG A 269 -7.00 8.96 6.02
N LYS A 270 -8.30 8.76 5.83
CA LYS A 270 -9.24 8.48 6.94
C LYS A 270 -8.95 7.16 7.61
N VAL A 271 -8.61 6.13 6.83
CA VAL A 271 -8.17 4.84 7.35
C VAL A 271 -6.89 5.04 8.17
N ALA A 272 -5.83 5.61 7.61
CA ALA A 272 -4.57 5.83 8.32
C ALA A 272 -4.73 6.63 9.62
N PHE A 273 -5.58 7.65 9.63
CA PHE A 273 -5.90 8.40 10.84
C PHE A 273 -6.65 7.55 11.88
N ALA A 274 -7.64 6.77 11.46
CA ALA A 274 -8.36 5.86 12.34
C ALA A 274 -7.45 4.78 12.92
N GLU A 275 -6.50 4.27 12.12
CA GLU A 275 -5.47 3.33 12.57
C GLU A 275 -4.58 3.95 13.66
N ALA A 276 -4.10 5.18 13.44
CA ALA A 276 -3.33 5.93 14.43
C ALA A 276 -4.14 6.21 15.71
N CYS A 277 -5.44 6.44 15.58
CA CYS A 277 -6.34 6.73 16.70
C CYS A 277 -7.00 5.48 17.33
N SER A 278 -6.72 4.27 16.82
CA SER A 278 -7.39 3.03 17.24
C SER A 278 -7.34 2.78 18.75
N GLY A 279 -6.20 3.11 19.38
CA GLY A 279 -6.01 2.99 20.82
C GLY A 279 -6.86 3.94 21.66
N CYS A 280 -7.30 5.07 21.08
CA CYS A 280 -8.10 6.06 21.80
C CYS A 280 -9.45 5.47 22.23
N MET A 281 -10.07 4.58 21.44
CA MET A 281 -11.34 3.96 21.80
C MET A 281 -11.21 3.12 23.06
N GLN A 282 -10.15 2.33 23.17
CA GLN A 282 -9.89 1.51 24.36
C GLN A 282 -9.56 2.36 25.59
N VAL A 283 -8.81 3.45 25.38
CA VAL A 283 -8.54 4.45 26.42
C VAL A 283 -9.84 5.09 26.90
N MET A 284 -10.75 5.45 25.99
CA MET A 284 -12.06 6.01 26.34
C MET A 284 -12.92 5.03 27.11
N MET A 285 -13.03 3.78 26.67
CA MET A 285 -13.83 2.77 27.39
C MET A 285 -13.31 2.55 28.82
N LYS A 286 -11.99 2.49 28.99
CA LYS A 286 -11.34 2.20 30.27
C LYS A 286 -11.27 3.42 31.19
N ASN A 287 -10.66 4.50 30.72
CA ASN A 287 -10.36 5.67 31.55
C ASN A 287 -11.55 6.63 31.64
N GLY A 288 -12.51 6.55 30.70
CA GLY A 288 -13.78 7.24 30.78
C GLY A 288 -14.76 6.64 31.80
N GLY A 289 -14.41 5.53 32.45
CA GLY A 289 -15.26 4.86 33.45
C GLY A 289 -16.41 4.05 32.85
N HIS A 290 -16.46 3.86 31.52
CA HIS A 290 -17.55 3.13 30.87
C HIS A 290 -17.52 1.64 31.19
N THR A 291 -16.34 1.00 31.23
CA THR A 291 -16.21 -0.41 31.66
C THR A 291 -16.66 -0.60 33.10
N GLN A 292 -16.25 0.30 34.02
CA GLN A 292 -16.67 0.25 35.41
C GLN A 292 -18.18 0.48 35.56
N GLY A 293 -18.74 1.49 34.87
CA GLY A 293 -20.17 1.77 34.87
C GLY A 293 -21.03 0.67 34.21
N ALA A 294 -20.47 -0.09 33.27
CA ALA A 294 -21.12 -1.25 32.67
C ALA A 294 -21.06 -2.50 33.55
N MET A 295 -20.02 -2.62 34.41
CA MET A 295 -19.85 -3.68 35.40
C MET A 295 -20.67 -3.48 36.67
N GLU A 296 -21.22 -2.29 36.90
CA GLU A 296 -22.18 -2.05 37.98
C GLU A 296 -23.35 -3.03 37.87
N THR A 297 -23.61 -3.78 38.94
CA THR A 297 -24.67 -4.78 38.96
C THR A 297 -26.04 -4.11 38.85
N ASP A 298 -26.89 -4.64 37.98
CA ASP A 298 -28.29 -4.24 37.89
C ASP A 298 -29.07 -4.50 39.21
N GLN A 299 -28.44 -5.17 40.19
CA GLN A 299 -28.94 -5.36 41.56
C GLN A 299 -29.39 -4.06 42.24
N ALA A 300 -28.74 -2.92 41.99
CA ALA A 300 -29.19 -1.64 42.55
C ALA A 300 -30.50 -1.13 41.92
N LEU A 301 -30.79 -1.46 40.65
CA LEU A 301 -32.09 -1.21 40.01
C LEU A 301 -33.15 -2.20 40.51
N PHE A 302 -32.75 -3.43 40.83
CA PHE A 302 -33.63 -4.48 41.36
C PHE A 302 -33.95 -4.35 42.86
N GLN A 303 -33.25 -3.47 43.59
CA GLN A 303 -33.58 -3.10 44.97
C GLN A 303 -34.68 -2.03 45.06
N LEU A 304 -35.05 -1.40 43.93
CA LEU A 304 -36.27 -0.60 43.87
C LEU A 304 -37.46 -1.55 44.04
N GLN A 305 -38.35 -1.23 44.99
CA GLN A 305 -39.61 -1.94 45.24
C GLN A 305 -40.27 -2.31 43.90
N ASN A 306 -40.74 -3.57 43.78
CA ASN A 306 -41.51 -4.13 42.66
C ASN A 306 -41.70 -3.17 41.48
N LEU A 307 -41.05 -3.42 40.34
CA LEU A 307 -41.21 -2.59 39.12
C LEU A 307 -42.68 -2.35 38.72
N CYS A 308 -43.59 -3.24 39.14
CA CYS A 308 -45.04 -3.13 38.96
C CYS A 308 -45.71 -2.03 39.81
N ASP A 309 -45.09 -1.63 40.93
CA ASP A 309 -45.64 -0.72 41.94
C ASP A 309 -45.14 0.73 41.75
N LEU A 310 -44.26 0.98 40.78
CA LEU A 310 -43.78 2.31 40.41
C LEU A 310 -44.83 3.10 39.63
N ASP A 311 -44.93 4.40 39.91
CA ASP A 311 -45.71 5.33 39.10
C ASP A 311 -45.04 5.57 37.72
N GLU A 312 -45.78 6.17 36.78
CA GLU A 312 -45.29 6.34 35.39
C GLU A 312 -44.03 7.21 35.32
N GLY A 313 -43.90 8.21 36.21
CA GLY A 313 -42.74 9.10 36.27
C GLY A 313 -41.48 8.39 36.78
N ALA A 314 -41.57 7.68 37.92
CA ALA A 314 -40.44 6.92 38.45
C ALA A 314 -40.05 5.76 37.53
N LEU A 315 -41.01 5.14 36.84
CA LEU A 315 -40.75 4.08 35.86
C LEU A 315 -39.94 4.62 34.67
N GLU A 316 -40.29 5.80 34.17
CA GLU A 316 -39.56 6.49 33.09
C GLU A 316 -38.12 6.81 33.50
N ASP A 317 -37.91 7.32 34.72
CA ASP A 317 -36.56 7.63 35.25
C ASP A 317 -35.70 6.38 35.45
N VAL A 318 -36.30 5.28 35.88
CA VAL A 318 -35.63 3.98 36.02
C VAL A 318 -35.23 3.42 34.66
N TRP A 319 -36.15 3.45 33.69
CA TRP A 319 -35.89 2.98 32.33
C TRP A 319 -34.78 3.80 31.64
N ARG A 320 -34.76 5.13 31.81
CA ARG A 320 -33.70 6.00 31.28
C ARG A 320 -32.33 5.73 31.91
N ARG A 321 -32.25 5.53 33.22
CA ARG A 321 -30.99 5.16 33.88
C ARG A 321 -30.50 3.78 33.42
N TRP A 322 -31.42 2.83 33.24
CA TRP A 322 -31.11 1.52 32.68
C TRP A 322 -30.59 1.63 31.24
N SER A 323 -31.25 2.42 30.38
CA SER A 323 -30.85 2.55 28.97
C SER A 323 -29.46 3.15 28.79
N VAL A 324 -29.06 4.10 29.64
CA VAL A 324 -27.68 4.65 29.65
C VAL A 324 -26.67 3.57 30.05
N ARG A 325 -26.95 2.77 31.09
CA ARG A 325 -26.04 1.69 31.52
C ARG A 325 -25.92 0.60 30.46
N GLU A 326 -27.05 0.16 29.91
CA GLU A 326 -27.08 -0.81 28.82
C GLU A 326 -26.39 -0.26 27.56
N GLY A 327 -26.54 1.04 27.28
CA GLY A 327 -25.79 1.74 26.22
C GLY A 327 -24.28 1.68 26.41
N ARG A 328 -23.77 1.84 27.64
CA ARG A 328 -22.33 1.65 27.94
C ARG A 328 -21.90 0.21 27.72
N ARG A 329 -22.70 -0.76 28.16
CA ARG A 329 -22.41 -2.19 27.98
C ARG A 329 -22.34 -2.55 26.50
N ARG A 330 -23.33 -2.12 25.70
CA ARG A 330 -23.36 -2.28 24.24
C ARG A 330 -22.19 -1.59 23.57
N LEU A 331 -21.81 -0.37 23.97
CA LEU A 331 -20.67 0.36 23.43
C LEU A 331 -19.33 -0.36 23.68
N VAL A 332 -19.11 -0.88 24.89
CA VAL A 332 -17.90 -1.65 25.21
C VAL A 332 -17.81 -2.91 24.33
N TYR A 333 -18.90 -3.67 24.22
CA TYR A 333 -18.96 -4.85 23.34
C TYR A 333 -18.81 -4.49 21.86
N ALA A 334 -19.43 -3.41 21.39
CA ALA A 334 -19.33 -2.93 20.03
C ALA A 334 -17.89 -2.53 19.67
N THR A 335 -17.21 -1.82 20.57
CA THR A 335 -15.79 -1.46 20.43
C THR A 335 -14.92 -2.71 20.37
N TYR A 336 -15.19 -3.69 21.23
CA TYR A 336 -14.48 -4.97 21.25
C TYR A 336 -14.64 -5.77 19.95
N ILE A 337 -15.87 -5.83 19.42
CA ILE A 337 -16.15 -6.50 18.14
C ILE A 337 -15.53 -5.73 16.97
N MET A 338 -15.59 -4.40 16.98
CA MET A 338 -14.98 -3.56 15.96
C MET A 338 -13.46 -3.70 15.94
N ASP A 339 -12.81 -3.76 17.10
CA ASP A 339 -11.36 -4.01 17.22
C ASP A 339 -10.97 -5.35 16.57
N SER A 340 -11.78 -6.41 16.77
CA SER A 340 -11.60 -7.67 16.05
C SER A 340 -11.80 -7.53 14.54
N HIS A 341 -12.85 -6.84 14.09
CA HIS A 341 -13.10 -6.62 12.66
C HIS A 341 -11.97 -5.81 12.00
N VAL A 342 -11.48 -4.76 12.65
CA VAL A 342 -10.34 -3.95 12.21
C VAL A 342 -9.08 -4.80 12.16
N GLY A 343 -8.83 -5.65 13.16
CA GLY A 343 -7.70 -6.57 13.13
C GLY A 343 -7.77 -7.61 12.01
N ILE A 344 -8.97 -8.08 11.65
CA ILE A 344 -9.18 -8.95 10.49
C ILE A 344 -8.88 -8.19 9.18
N VAL A 345 -9.35 -6.95 9.07
CA VAL A 345 -9.34 -6.17 7.82
C VAL A 345 -7.99 -5.52 7.53
N HIS A 346 -7.42 -4.84 8.53
CA HIS A 346 -6.24 -3.99 8.40
C HIS A 346 -4.97 -4.66 8.98
N GLY A 347 -5.11 -5.81 9.63
CA GLY A 347 -3.97 -6.52 10.21
C GLY A 347 -3.37 -5.86 11.45
N ILE A 348 -4.03 -4.84 12.00
CA ILE A 348 -3.60 -4.16 13.21
C ILE A 348 -3.87 -5.05 14.41
N ARG A 349 -2.93 -5.06 15.36
CA ARG A 349 -3.11 -5.78 16.62
C ARG A 349 -4.25 -5.16 17.41
N GLY A 350 -5.30 -5.94 17.65
CA GLY A 350 -6.40 -5.56 18.54
C GLY A 350 -5.88 -5.24 19.94
N MET A 351 -6.37 -4.16 20.53
CA MET A 351 -6.02 -3.70 21.88
C MET A 351 -6.96 -4.26 22.97
N ALA A 352 -7.96 -5.05 22.57
CA ALA A 352 -8.83 -5.86 23.40
C ALA A 352 -8.09 -6.58 24.54
N ARG A 353 -8.56 -6.43 25.79
CA ARG A 353 -7.96 -7.08 26.96
C ARG A 353 -8.81 -8.25 27.43
N TYR A 354 -8.16 -9.32 27.91
CA TYR A 354 -8.84 -10.45 28.57
C TYR A 354 -9.69 -10.04 29.79
N GLY A 355 -9.39 -8.90 30.41
CA GLY A 355 -10.17 -8.34 31.52
C GLY A 355 -11.60 -7.96 31.13
N ASP A 356 -11.81 -7.51 29.88
CA ASP A 356 -13.10 -7.02 29.40
C ASP A 356 -14.09 -8.16 29.13
N MET A 357 -13.59 -9.38 28.92
CA MET A 357 -14.41 -10.59 28.78
C MET A 357 -15.24 -10.90 30.04
N ARG A 358 -14.91 -10.31 31.20
CA ARG A 358 -15.65 -10.49 32.46
C ARG A 358 -16.96 -9.71 32.51
N LEU A 359 -17.17 -8.78 31.58
CA LEU A 359 -18.41 -8.01 31.50
C LEU A 359 -19.59 -8.94 31.16
N SER A 360 -20.76 -8.64 31.73
CA SER A 360 -22.00 -9.34 31.39
C SER A 360 -22.41 -9.04 29.95
N LEU A 361 -22.91 -10.05 29.23
CA LEU A 361 -23.43 -9.86 27.89
C LEU A 361 -24.58 -8.83 27.87
N PRO A 362 -24.75 -8.07 26.76
CA PRO A 362 -25.86 -7.13 26.60
C PRO A 362 -27.23 -7.79 26.78
N ALA A 363 -28.22 -7.01 27.22
CA ALA A 363 -29.59 -7.47 27.43
C ALA A 363 -30.30 -7.74 26.09
N PRO A 364 -31.32 -8.62 26.04
CA PRO A 364 -32.02 -8.98 24.82
C PRO A 364 -32.57 -7.78 24.05
N GLU A 365 -32.63 -7.92 22.73
CA GLU A 365 -33.17 -6.92 21.80
C GLU A 365 -34.57 -6.43 22.20
N GLY A 366 -35.43 -7.29 22.76
CA GLY A 366 -36.76 -6.90 23.23
C GLY A 366 -36.75 -5.81 24.32
N LEU A 367 -35.79 -5.87 25.26
CA LEU A 367 -35.64 -4.85 26.30
C LEU A 367 -35.03 -3.58 25.74
N TRP A 368 -34.00 -3.72 24.88
CA TRP A 368 -33.34 -2.58 24.25
C TRP A 368 -34.25 -1.83 23.27
N ARG A 369 -35.18 -2.51 22.60
CA ARG A 369 -36.11 -1.90 21.63
C ARG A 369 -37.46 -1.51 22.20
N ALA A 370 -37.63 -1.55 23.53
CA ALA A 370 -38.86 -1.11 24.15
C ALA A 370 -39.13 0.36 23.78
N GLU A 371 -40.35 0.66 23.32
CA GLU A 371 -40.68 2.03 22.85
C GLU A 371 -41.13 2.96 23.98
N SER A 372 -41.42 2.40 25.15
CA SER A 372 -41.85 3.13 26.34
C SER A 372 -41.43 2.36 27.59
N ALA A 373 -41.35 3.08 28.72
CA ALA A 373 -41.03 2.47 30.01
C ALA A 373 -42.03 1.37 30.42
N ALA A 374 -43.29 1.49 29.99
CA ALA A 374 -44.32 0.47 30.21
C ALA A 374 -44.03 -0.84 29.44
N LYS A 375 -43.68 -0.74 28.15
CA LYS A 375 -43.28 -1.92 27.34
C LYS A 375 -41.98 -2.54 27.85
N TRP A 376 -41.04 -1.70 28.28
CA TRP A 376 -39.79 -2.15 28.89
C TRP A 376 -40.07 -2.98 30.16
N ARG A 377 -40.96 -2.50 31.03
CA ARG A 377 -41.40 -3.22 32.23
C ARG A 377 -42.05 -4.56 31.90
N GLU A 378 -42.98 -4.60 30.95
CA GLU A 378 -43.66 -5.83 30.53
C GLU A 378 -42.65 -6.90 30.09
N GLU A 379 -41.69 -6.49 29.27
CA GLU A 379 -40.62 -7.36 28.77
C GLU A 379 -39.67 -7.79 29.90
N MET A 380 -39.37 -6.90 30.84
CA MET A 380 -38.50 -7.19 31.99
C MET A 380 -39.15 -8.20 32.95
N VAL A 381 -40.45 -8.04 33.20
CA VAL A 381 -41.25 -8.98 34.01
C VAL A 381 -41.36 -10.34 33.31
N ARG A 382 -41.53 -10.34 31.98
CA ARG A 382 -41.56 -11.58 31.17
C ARG A 382 -40.26 -12.38 31.28
N LEU A 383 -39.11 -11.71 31.24
CA LEU A 383 -37.79 -12.34 31.29
C LEU A 383 -37.35 -12.72 32.71
N MET A 384 -37.92 -12.08 33.74
CA MET A 384 -37.59 -12.30 35.15
C MET A 384 -38.84 -12.44 36.04
N PRO A 385 -39.56 -13.57 35.97
CA PRO A 385 -40.81 -13.77 36.73
C PRO A 385 -40.64 -13.79 38.27
N GLY A 386 -39.40 -13.84 38.79
CA GLY A 386 -39.09 -13.78 40.23
C GLY A 386 -38.81 -12.38 40.78
N ALA A 387 -38.67 -11.35 39.93
CA ALA A 387 -38.42 -9.96 40.36
C ALA A 387 -39.68 -9.24 40.91
N THR A 388 -40.81 -9.95 40.97
CA THR A 388 -42.14 -9.41 41.29
C THR A 388 -42.69 -9.89 42.65
N ARG A 389 -41.92 -10.68 43.42
CA ARG A 389 -42.34 -11.13 44.76
C ARG A 389 -41.56 -10.38 45.85
N PRO A 390 -42.24 -9.79 46.86
CA PRO A 390 -41.55 -9.29 48.04
C PRO A 390 -40.81 -10.45 48.73
N PRO A 391 -39.62 -10.21 49.31
CA PRO A 391 -38.86 -11.27 49.97
C PRO A 391 -39.67 -11.78 51.17
N SER A 392 -40.25 -12.97 51.05
CA SER A 392 -40.76 -13.70 52.20
C SER A 392 -39.56 -14.15 53.05
N SER A 393 -39.63 -13.87 54.34
CA SER A 393 -38.54 -13.89 55.33
C SER A 393 -37.94 -15.26 55.69
N SER A 394 -37.74 -16.18 54.74
CA SER A 394 -37.17 -17.51 55.10
C SER A 394 -36.42 -18.30 54.01
N SER A 395 -36.10 -17.75 52.84
CA SER A 395 -35.25 -18.46 51.86
C SER A 395 -34.03 -17.65 51.42
N VAL A 396 -32.99 -17.66 52.26
CA VAL A 396 -31.63 -17.23 51.91
C VAL A 396 -30.96 -18.34 51.09
N SER A 397 -31.32 -18.51 49.81
CA SER A 397 -30.48 -19.26 48.84
C SER A 397 -31.05 -19.26 47.41
N SER A 398 -31.23 -18.09 46.80
CA SER A 398 -31.16 -18.00 45.34
C SER A 398 -30.78 -16.57 44.97
N SER A 399 -29.50 -16.25 45.17
CA SER A 399 -28.89 -15.11 44.48
C SER A 399 -29.25 -15.23 42.99
N PRO A 400 -29.75 -14.17 42.33
CA PRO A 400 -30.00 -14.22 40.89
C PRO A 400 -28.70 -14.65 40.22
N SER A 401 -28.75 -15.77 39.48
CA SER A 401 -27.55 -16.36 38.86
C SER A 401 -26.81 -15.29 38.06
N PRO A 402 -25.47 -15.21 38.15
CA PRO A 402 -24.70 -14.18 37.46
C PRO A 402 -25.07 -14.15 35.97
N SER A 403 -25.29 -12.94 35.46
CA SER A 403 -25.50 -12.70 34.04
C SER A 403 -24.33 -13.29 33.24
N LEU A 404 -24.65 -14.09 32.22
CA LEU A 404 -23.67 -14.78 31.39
C LEU A 404 -22.66 -13.77 30.81
N SER A 405 -21.37 -14.00 31.04
CA SER A 405 -20.28 -13.16 30.51
C SER A 405 -19.58 -13.84 29.34
N LEU A 406 -18.76 -13.08 28.60
CA LEU A 406 -17.91 -13.65 27.55
C LEU A 406 -16.87 -14.62 28.14
N LYS A 407 -16.34 -14.34 29.34
CA LYS A 407 -15.41 -15.22 30.06
C LYS A 407 -16.06 -16.59 30.34
N ASP A 408 -17.33 -16.60 30.74
CA ASP A 408 -18.06 -17.83 31.01
C ASP A 408 -18.22 -18.64 29.72
N LEU A 409 -18.61 -17.99 28.62
CA LEU A 409 -18.73 -18.63 27.30
C LEU A 409 -17.39 -19.15 26.76
N MET A 410 -16.31 -18.39 26.94
CA MET A 410 -14.96 -18.81 26.54
C MET A 410 -14.45 -20.00 27.37
N GLY A 411 -14.87 -20.11 28.63
CA GLY A 411 -14.54 -21.23 29.53
C GLY A 411 -15.38 -22.48 29.27
N ASP A 412 -16.67 -22.32 28.96
CA ASP A 412 -17.57 -23.40 28.54
C ASP A 412 -18.56 -22.90 27.46
N PRO A 413 -18.27 -23.15 26.18
CA PRO A 413 -19.14 -22.73 25.07
C PRO A 413 -20.55 -23.34 25.11
N THR A 414 -20.73 -24.45 25.83
CA THR A 414 -22.03 -25.12 25.94
C THR A 414 -23.00 -24.40 26.87
N LEU A 415 -22.51 -23.43 27.67
CA LEU A 415 -23.34 -22.63 28.55
C LEU A 415 -24.41 -21.83 27.80
N VAL A 416 -24.17 -21.47 26.53
CA VAL A 416 -25.21 -20.84 25.70
C VAL A 416 -26.43 -21.76 25.53
N ALA A 417 -26.23 -23.09 25.51
CA ALA A 417 -27.31 -24.06 25.39
C ALA A 417 -27.88 -24.53 26.72
N ARG A 418 -27.02 -24.64 27.75
CA ARG A 418 -27.38 -25.20 29.06
C ARG A 418 -27.92 -24.18 30.05
N SER A 419 -27.66 -22.89 29.84
CA SER A 419 -28.06 -21.83 30.76
C SER A 419 -29.51 -21.41 30.53
N HIS A 420 -30.29 -21.34 31.62
CA HIS A 420 -31.61 -20.70 31.63
C HIS A 420 -31.55 -19.18 31.33
N ASN A 421 -30.34 -18.59 31.28
CA ASN A 421 -30.12 -17.19 30.97
C ASN A 421 -29.87 -16.92 29.47
N HIS A 422 -29.87 -17.93 28.59
CA HIS A 422 -29.62 -17.72 27.16
C HIS A 422 -30.69 -16.85 26.49
N SER A 423 -31.91 -16.83 27.05
CA SER A 423 -33.02 -15.97 26.60
C SER A 423 -32.91 -14.54 27.14
N LYS A 424 -31.96 -14.30 28.05
CA LYS A 424 -31.72 -13.03 28.75
C LYS A 424 -30.48 -12.31 28.24
N VAL A 425 -29.97 -12.66 27.07
CA VAL A 425 -28.86 -11.96 26.42
C VAL A 425 -29.20 -11.57 24.99
N ASP A 426 -28.54 -10.53 24.49
CA ASP A 426 -28.58 -10.16 23.08
C ASP A 426 -27.87 -11.22 22.25
N LYS A 427 -28.61 -11.79 21.28
CA LYS A 427 -28.12 -12.91 20.50
C LYS A 427 -26.95 -12.52 19.59
N THR A 428 -27.02 -11.34 19.00
CA THR A 428 -26.02 -10.83 18.05
C THR A 428 -24.72 -10.48 18.78
N PHE A 429 -24.81 -9.73 19.87
CA PHE A 429 -23.63 -9.37 20.66
C PHE A 429 -22.98 -10.58 21.34
N ALA A 430 -23.77 -11.58 21.77
CA ALA A 430 -23.21 -12.81 22.32
C ALA A 430 -22.46 -13.63 21.27
N THR A 431 -23.02 -13.79 20.07
CA THR A 431 -22.37 -14.53 18.98
C THR A 431 -21.13 -13.80 18.44
N LEU A 432 -21.26 -12.52 18.06
CA LEU A 432 -20.14 -11.74 17.52
C LEU A 432 -19.09 -11.42 18.59
N GLY A 433 -19.49 -11.19 19.84
CA GLY A 433 -18.58 -11.01 20.96
C GLY A 433 -17.75 -12.26 21.25
N PHE A 434 -18.35 -13.45 21.14
CA PHE A 434 -17.60 -14.71 21.21
C PHE A 434 -16.60 -14.86 20.07
N TYR A 435 -16.99 -14.55 18.84
CA TYR A 435 -16.10 -14.57 17.68
C TYR A 435 -14.96 -13.57 17.80
N ALA A 436 -15.21 -12.35 18.29
CA ALA A 436 -14.17 -11.38 18.61
C ALA A 436 -13.24 -11.88 19.73
N GLY A 437 -13.79 -12.55 20.75
CA GLY A 437 -13.05 -13.23 21.81
C GLY A 437 -12.06 -14.27 21.27
N LEU A 438 -12.56 -15.11 20.37
CA LEU A 438 -11.76 -16.14 19.74
C LEU A 438 -10.71 -15.55 18.78
N TRP A 439 -11.04 -14.49 18.05
CA TRP A 439 -10.10 -13.81 17.15
C TRP A 439 -8.83 -13.35 17.86
N VAL A 440 -8.93 -12.78 19.07
CA VAL A 440 -7.75 -12.39 19.87
C VAL A 440 -6.81 -13.58 20.07
N LEU A 441 -7.35 -14.77 20.38
CA LEU A 441 -6.56 -15.99 20.55
C LEU A 441 -5.99 -16.52 19.23
N VAL A 442 -6.75 -16.40 18.14
CA VAL A 442 -6.29 -16.77 16.79
C VAL A 442 -5.12 -15.88 16.36
N GLU A 443 -5.23 -14.57 16.61
CA GLU A 443 -4.20 -13.59 16.28
C GLU A 443 -2.90 -13.86 17.06
N GLU A 444 -2.97 -14.15 18.36
CA GLU A 444 -1.80 -14.55 19.15
C GLU A 444 -1.12 -15.80 18.58
N CYS A 445 -1.89 -16.81 18.18
CA CYS A 445 -1.34 -18.02 17.57
C CYS A 445 -0.67 -17.74 16.22
N ARG A 446 -1.17 -16.78 15.45
CA ARG A 446 -0.59 -16.35 14.17
C ARG A 446 0.71 -15.57 14.39
N GLN A 447 0.73 -14.64 15.35
CA GLN A 447 1.93 -13.88 15.72
C GLN A 447 3.05 -14.79 16.25
N LEU A 448 2.72 -15.77 17.10
CA LEU A 448 3.67 -16.76 17.57
C LEU A 448 4.24 -17.62 16.43
N LYS A 449 3.42 -17.96 15.43
CA LYS A 449 3.89 -18.70 14.25
C LYS A 449 4.91 -17.89 13.45
N ALA A 450 4.66 -16.60 13.22
CA ALA A 450 5.55 -15.72 12.47
C ALA A 450 6.98 -15.62 13.06
N ILE A 451 7.11 -15.72 14.38
CA ILE A 451 8.42 -15.69 15.06
C ILE A 451 9.16 -17.04 14.96
N SER A 452 8.43 -18.13 14.76
CA SER A 452 8.92 -19.48 14.99
C SER A 452 9.72 -20.12 13.84
N GLY A 453 10.26 -19.31 12.91
CA GLY A 453 10.96 -19.73 11.69
C GLY A 453 11.75 -21.03 11.81
N HIS A 454 11.28 -22.07 11.12
CA HIS A 454 11.86 -23.41 10.95
C HIS A 454 12.24 -24.22 12.23
N GLY A 455 11.82 -23.80 13.43
CA GLY A 455 12.10 -24.51 14.68
C GLY A 455 11.04 -25.56 15.05
N LYS A 456 11.44 -26.84 15.23
CA LYS A 456 10.51 -27.95 15.58
C LYS A 456 9.78 -27.81 16.94
N TRP A 457 10.22 -26.91 17.82
CA TRP A 457 9.72 -26.81 19.21
C TRP A 457 8.35 -26.11 19.33
N SER A 458 8.01 -25.22 18.40
CA SER A 458 6.76 -24.43 18.41
C SER A 458 5.60 -25.11 17.69
N ASP A 459 5.88 -25.95 16.69
CA ASP A 459 4.85 -26.54 15.82
C ASP A 459 3.86 -27.44 16.55
N MET A 460 4.32 -28.22 17.55
CA MET A 460 3.45 -29.09 18.35
C MET A 460 2.50 -28.27 19.25
N ILE A 461 2.99 -27.18 19.83
CA ILE A 461 2.18 -26.31 20.71
C ILE A 461 1.17 -25.54 19.86
N LEU A 462 1.59 -25.00 18.72
CA LEU A 462 0.73 -24.26 17.80
C LEU A 462 -0.34 -25.15 17.15
N SER A 463 0.01 -26.37 16.75
CA SER A 463 -0.96 -27.34 16.21
C SER A 463 -1.98 -27.77 17.28
N SER A 464 -1.53 -28.08 18.50
CA SER A 464 -2.42 -28.37 19.64
C SER A 464 -3.38 -27.20 19.91
N ARG A 465 -2.85 -25.96 19.93
CA ARG A 465 -3.66 -24.77 20.21
C ARG A 465 -4.67 -24.49 19.09
N ARG A 466 -4.30 -24.68 17.82
CA ARG A 466 -5.22 -24.54 16.68
C ARG A 466 -6.36 -25.56 16.74
N MET A 467 -6.05 -26.82 17.04
CA MET A 467 -7.07 -27.88 17.21
C MET A 467 -8.06 -27.56 18.34
N GLU A 468 -7.55 -27.05 19.47
CA GLU A 468 -8.35 -26.59 20.59
C GLU A 468 -9.29 -25.45 20.18
N LEU A 469 -8.77 -24.39 19.55
CA LEU A 469 -9.57 -23.24 19.08
C LEU A 469 -10.63 -23.66 18.05
N GLY A 470 -10.28 -24.54 17.11
CA GLY A 470 -11.22 -25.09 16.13
C GLY A 470 -12.34 -25.89 16.79
N SER A 471 -12.02 -26.69 17.81
CA SER A 471 -13.00 -27.45 18.57
C SER A 471 -13.92 -26.57 19.41
N ILE A 472 -13.37 -25.53 20.05
CA ILE A 472 -14.14 -24.52 20.79
C ILE A 472 -15.13 -23.82 19.86
N LEU A 473 -14.68 -23.39 18.68
CA LEU A 473 -15.52 -22.73 17.67
C LEU A 473 -16.65 -23.64 17.17
N LYS A 474 -16.34 -24.88 16.80
CA LYS A 474 -17.33 -25.89 16.37
C LYS A 474 -18.33 -26.19 17.50
N LEU A 475 -17.86 -26.32 18.74
CA LEU A 475 -18.71 -26.63 19.90
C LEU A 475 -19.66 -25.48 20.23
N PHE A 476 -19.18 -24.24 20.20
CA PHE A 476 -20.03 -23.06 20.38
C PHE A 476 -21.11 -23.00 19.29
N HIS A 477 -20.70 -23.10 18.03
CA HIS A 477 -21.61 -22.97 16.89
C HIS A 477 -22.68 -24.09 16.86
N SER A 478 -22.30 -25.34 17.14
CA SER A 478 -23.26 -26.45 17.29
C SER A 478 -24.20 -26.26 18.48
N SER A 479 -23.71 -25.69 19.59
CA SER A 479 -24.54 -25.34 20.76
C SER A 479 -25.57 -24.27 20.42
N LEU A 480 -25.22 -23.26 19.60
CA LEU A 480 -26.19 -22.27 19.10
C LEU A 480 -27.30 -22.97 18.29
N ARG A 481 -26.93 -23.82 17.32
CA ARG A 481 -27.89 -24.54 16.48
C ARG A 481 -28.82 -25.44 17.30
N ALA A 482 -28.30 -26.12 18.33
CA ALA A 482 -29.09 -27.01 19.20
C ALA A 482 -30.20 -26.28 19.98
N THR A 483 -30.06 -24.96 20.22
CA THR A 483 -31.06 -24.16 20.94
C THR A 483 -32.12 -23.53 20.03
N GLY A 484 -32.01 -23.68 18.70
CA GLY A 484 -32.82 -22.90 17.77
C GLY A 484 -32.44 -21.41 17.73
N TRP A 485 -31.22 -21.07 18.16
CA TRP A 485 -30.70 -19.71 18.08
C TRP A 485 -30.50 -19.32 16.62
N ALA A 486 -31.32 -18.39 16.12
CA ALA A 486 -31.17 -17.86 14.77
C ALA A 486 -29.86 -17.07 14.68
N VAL A 487 -28.89 -17.62 13.95
CA VAL A 487 -27.61 -16.97 13.65
C VAL A 487 -27.80 -16.14 12.37
N LEU A 488 -27.44 -14.86 12.42
CA LEU A 488 -27.52 -13.98 11.25
C LEU A 488 -26.52 -14.43 10.18
N PRO A 489 -26.83 -14.30 8.88
CA PRO A 489 -25.91 -14.70 7.80
C PRO A 489 -24.51 -14.06 7.89
N GLY A 490 -24.41 -12.82 8.38
CA GLY A 490 -23.12 -12.17 8.65
C GLY A 490 -22.32 -12.83 9.77
N ALA A 491 -22.98 -13.30 10.84
CA ALA A 491 -22.32 -14.07 11.89
C ALA A 491 -21.91 -15.47 11.40
N GLU A 492 -22.73 -16.10 10.53
CA GLU A 492 -22.38 -17.36 9.86
C GLU A 492 -21.12 -17.20 9.00
N MET A 493 -21.01 -16.09 8.27
CA MET A 493 -19.82 -15.76 7.49
C MET A 493 -18.59 -15.59 8.40
N MET A 494 -18.71 -14.91 9.54
CA MET A 494 -17.60 -14.78 10.51
C MET A 494 -17.17 -16.12 11.09
N TYR A 495 -18.10 -17.04 11.35
CA TYR A 495 -17.76 -18.40 11.78
C TYR A 495 -16.87 -19.11 10.75
N GLU A 496 -17.24 -19.06 9.47
CA GLU A 496 -16.44 -19.68 8.40
C GLU A 496 -15.09 -18.98 8.20
N VAL A 497 -15.04 -17.64 8.32
CA VAL A 497 -13.80 -16.85 8.24
C VAL A 497 -12.84 -17.19 9.37
N LEU A 498 -13.31 -17.24 10.63
CA LEU A 498 -12.48 -17.63 11.76
C LEU A 498 -11.95 -19.05 11.59
N HIS A 499 -12.80 -19.98 11.15
CA HIS A 499 -12.38 -21.35 10.92
C HIS A 499 -11.37 -21.45 9.77
N MET A 500 -11.53 -20.67 8.70
CA MET A 500 -10.56 -20.55 7.61
C MET A 500 -9.20 -20.07 8.16
N TYR A 501 -9.19 -19.00 8.96
CA TYR A 501 -7.96 -18.45 9.54
C TYR A 501 -7.27 -19.39 10.56
N ILE A 502 -8.04 -20.16 11.33
CA ILE A 502 -7.51 -21.19 12.25
C ILE A 502 -6.84 -22.33 11.46
N SER A 503 -7.48 -22.77 10.37
CA SER A 503 -7.01 -23.88 9.54
C SER A 503 -5.84 -23.50 8.62
N THR A 504 -5.61 -22.21 8.36
CA THR A 504 -4.58 -21.78 7.41
C THR A 504 -3.15 -21.98 7.95
N SER A 505 -2.27 -22.66 7.21
CA SER A 505 -0.85 -22.85 7.57
C SER A 505 0.04 -21.65 7.21
N LEU A 506 -0.48 -20.61 6.57
CA LEU A 506 0.32 -19.53 5.99
C LEU A 506 0.82 -18.51 7.03
N ASP A 507 2.00 -17.94 6.76
CA ASP A 507 2.60 -16.86 7.54
C ASP A 507 1.76 -15.57 7.48
N GLY A 508 1.74 -14.88 8.61
CA GLY A 508 0.71 -13.91 9.02
C GLY A 508 0.39 -12.79 8.02
N ASP A 509 1.41 -12.34 7.29
CA ASP A 509 1.39 -11.07 6.54
C ASP A 509 1.14 -11.23 5.04
N GLU A 510 1.23 -12.44 4.48
CA GLU A 510 1.02 -12.63 3.03
C GLU A 510 -0.44 -12.56 2.60
N PHE A 511 -1.35 -12.79 3.55
CA PHE A 511 -2.79 -12.80 3.34
C PHE A 511 -3.40 -11.40 3.46
N ARG A 512 -2.73 -10.55 4.25
CA ARG A 512 -3.19 -9.21 4.61
C ARG A 512 -2.48 -8.21 3.72
N GLY A 513 -3.09 -7.85 2.60
CA GLY A 513 -2.71 -6.61 1.94
C GLY A 513 -2.86 -5.49 2.96
N THR A 514 -1.76 -4.88 3.39
CA THR A 514 -1.69 -3.82 4.42
C THR A 514 -2.37 -2.50 4.02
N SER A 515 -3.20 -2.54 2.99
CA SER A 515 -4.08 -1.46 2.61
C SER A 515 -5.13 -1.99 1.63
N LEU A 516 -6.38 -1.54 1.75
CA LEU A 516 -7.44 -1.74 0.75
C LEU A 516 -7.02 -1.30 -0.68
N SER A 517 -5.91 -0.57 -0.81
CA SER A 517 -5.38 -0.02 -2.05
C SER A 517 -4.20 -0.75 -2.70
N LEU A 518 -3.60 -1.76 -2.06
CA LEU A 518 -2.45 -2.44 -2.64
C LEU A 518 -2.92 -3.54 -3.61
N PRO A 519 -2.44 -3.57 -4.87
CA PRO A 519 -2.76 -4.65 -5.79
C PRO A 519 -2.32 -5.97 -5.16
N LEU A 520 -3.25 -6.93 -5.04
CA LEU A 520 -2.99 -8.29 -4.57
C LEU A 520 -1.78 -8.94 -5.29
N SER A 521 -1.45 -8.50 -6.51
CA SER A 521 -0.28 -8.93 -7.27
C SER A 521 1.07 -8.61 -6.59
N GLN A 522 1.19 -7.52 -5.83
CA GLN A 522 2.47 -7.12 -5.21
C GLN A 522 2.88 -7.98 -4.00
N HIS A 523 1.92 -8.52 -3.25
CA HIS A 523 2.18 -9.38 -2.08
C HIS A 523 2.64 -10.81 -2.47
N PHE A 524 2.49 -11.22 -3.74
CA PHE A 524 2.76 -12.60 -4.17
C PHE A 524 4.08 -12.79 -4.94
N HIS A 525 5.00 -11.83 -4.88
CA HIS A 525 6.27 -11.85 -5.64
C HIS A 525 7.51 -12.36 -4.85
N GLY A 526 7.36 -12.73 -3.58
CA GLY A 526 8.44 -13.36 -2.81
C GLY A 526 8.78 -14.76 -3.34
N LYS A 527 10.03 -14.96 -3.80
CA LYS A 527 10.57 -16.25 -4.28
C LYS A 527 10.72 -17.35 -3.19
N GLY A 528 10.31 -17.09 -1.95
CA GLY A 528 10.56 -17.98 -0.80
C GLY A 528 9.40 -18.87 -0.33
N LEU A 529 8.13 -18.60 -0.70
CA LEU A 529 6.98 -19.17 0.03
C LEU A 529 5.86 -19.74 -0.86
N MET A 530 6.22 -20.35 -1.99
CA MET A 530 5.25 -20.82 -2.99
C MET A 530 5.03 -22.34 -3.03
N ASN A 531 5.25 -23.04 -1.91
CA ASN A 531 4.86 -24.45 -1.73
C ASN A 531 4.00 -24.54 -0.46
N GLY A 532 2.78 -25.11 -0.51
CA GLY A 532 2.12 -25.52 0.74
C GLY A 532 0.58 -25.52 0.81
N VAL A 533 -0.16 -24.70 0.06
CA VAL A 533 -1.63 -24.48 0.27
C VAL A 533 -2.51 -25.75 0.11
N GLU A 534 -1.94 -26.89 -0.29
CA GLU A 534 -2.65 -28.17 -0.37
C GLU A 534 -1.77 -29.37 0.00
N GLU A 535 -0.76 -29.17 0.85
CA GLU A 535 0.12 -30.26 1.30
C GLU A 535 -0.34 -30.84 2.64
N SER A 536 -0.99 -30.03 3.48
CA SER A 536 -1.50 -30.41 4.79
C SER A 536 -3.04 -30.58 4.78
N PRO A 537 -3.60 -31.47 5.63
CA PRO A 537 -5.05 -31.55 5.85
C PRO A 537 -5.68 -30.24 6.31
N GLU A 538 -4.91 -29.41 7.02
CA GLU A 538 -5.32 -28.12 7.54
C GLU A 538 -5.54 -27.10 6.40
N ASP A 539 -4.64 -27.04 5.42
CA ASP A 539 -4.81 -26.13 4.28
C ASP A 539 -5.99 -26.54 3.39
N GLN A 540 -6.25 -27.85 3.27
CA GLN A 540 -7.42 -28.38 2.58
C GLN A 540 -8.74 -28.04 3.32
N SER A 541 -8.73 -28.09 4.66
CA SER A 541 -9.81 -27.57 5.49
C SER A 541 -10.02 -26.06 5.25
N ALA A 542 -8.95 -25.28 5.15
CA ALA A 542 -9.05 -23.84 4.88
C ALA A 542 -9.69 -23.55 3.51
N VAL A 543 -9.32 -24.30 2.46
CA VAL A 543 -9.93 -24.21 1.11
C VAL A 543 -11.42 -24.53 1.15
N TRP A 544 -11.82 -25.57 1.90
CA TRP A 544 -13.23 -25.90 2.11
C TRP A 544 -14.01 -24.75 2.76
N ARG A 545 -13.45 -24.17 3.84
CA ARG A 545 -14.05 -23.04 4.56
C ARG A 545 -14.19 -21.81 3.67
N ALA A 546 -13.19 -21.51 2.83
CA ALA A 546 -13.30 -20.43 1.85
C ALA A 546 -14.47 -20.60 0.88
N GLY A 547 -14.77 -21.84 0.44
CA GLY A 547 -15.99 -22.13 -0.33
C GLY A 547 -17.28 -21.81 0.44
N LYS A 548 -17.33 -22.10 1.74
CA LYS A 548 -18.46 -21.74 2.61
C LYS A 548 -18.59 -20.23 2.86
N VAL A 549 -17.48 -19.49 2.87
CA VAL A 549 -17.49 -18.01 2.89
C VAL A 549 -18.19 -17.46 1.63
N LEU A 550 -17.90 -18.01 0.45
CA LEU A 550 -18.60 -17.61 -0.79
C LEU A 550 -20.10 -17.94 -0.74
N ARG A 551 -20.49 -19.07 -0.15
CA ARG A 551 -21.90 -19.46 0.05
C ARG A 551 -22.62 -18.49 0.96
N THR A 552 -22.07 -18.20 2.13
CA THR A 552 -22.67 -17.30 3.13
C THR A 552 -22.74 -15.87 2.61
N ALA A 553 -21.75 -15.41 1.83
CA ALA A 553 -21.77 -14.11 1.18
C ALA A 553 -22.96 -13.92 0.22
N ARG A 554 -23.43 -14.99 -0.44
CA ARG A 554 -24.63 -14.95 -1.31
C ARG A 554 -25.95 -14.87 -0.53
N GLN A 555 -25.93 -15.33 0.72
CA GLN A 555 -27.11 -15.33 1.61
C GLN A 555 -27.24 -14.02 2.38
N LEU A 556 -26.25 -13.12 2.29
CA LEU A 556 -26.34 -11.78 2.85
C LEU A 556 -27.41 -10.95 2.16
N GLU A 557 -28.14 -10.16 2.95
CA GLU A 557 -29.18 -9.28 2.46
C GLU A 557 -28.61 -8.21 1.50
N PRO A 558 -29.40 -7.73 0.53
CA PRO A 558 -28.94 -6.68 -0.38
C PRO A 558 -28.44 -5.41 0.32
N GLY A 559 -27.24 -4.97 -0.04
CA GLY A 559 -26.55 -3.80 0.51
C GLY A 559 -25.82 -4.04 1.84
N THR A 560 -25.66 -5.29 2.29
CA THR A 560 -25.00 -5.61 3.58
C THR A 560 -23.56 -6.09 3.45
N LEU A 561 -23.15 -6.55 2.26
CA LEU A 561 -21.78 -7.00 1.99
C LEU A 561 -20.83 -5.80 1.92
N SER A 562 -20.36 -5.37 3.09
CA SER A 562 -19.50 -4.20 3.32
C SER A 562 -18.56 -4.44 4.51
N GLY A 563 -17.56 -3.57 4.68
CA GLY A 563 -16.60 -3.64 5.77
C GLY A 563 -15.90 -5.00 5.85
N VAL A 564 -15.88 -5.60 7.05
CA VAL A 564 -15.24 -6.91 7.31
C VAL A 564 -15.76 -8.04 6.41
N TYR A 565 -17.04 -8.03 6.03
CA TYR A 565 -17.62 -9.11 5.21
C TYR A 565 -17.11 -9.07 3.77
N CYS A 566 -16.92 -7.87 3.21
CA CYS A 566 -16.40 -7.70 1.87
C CYS A 566 -14.92 -8.13 1.79
N VAL A 567 -14.15 -7.77 2.81
CA VAL A 567 -12.74 -8.15 2.95
C VAL A 567 -12.59 -9.65 3.19
N ALA A 568 -13.43 -10.25 4.03
CA ALA A 568 -13.50 -11.69 4.21
C ALA A 568 -13.78 -12.46 2.91
N LEU A 569 -14.67 -11.93 2.05
CA LEU A 569 -14.93 -12.51 0.73
C LEU A 569 -13.70 -12.41 -0.18
N ARG A 570 -13.01 -11.26 -0.21
CA ARG A 570 -11.74 -11.07 -0.93
C ARG A 570 -10.71 -12.11 -0.50
N ASP A 571 -10.49 -12.21 0.79
CA ASP A 571 -9.56 -13.12 1.45
C ASP A 571 -9.83 -14.60 1.11
N ALA A 572 -11.09 -15.04 1.22
CA ALA A 572 -11.50 -16.38 0.80
C ALA A 572 -11.28 -16.61 -0.70
N THR A 573 -11.54 -15.60 -1.54
CA THR A 573 -11.32 -15.67 -2.99
C THR A 573 -9.83 -15.86 -3.31
N VAL A 574 -8.94 -15.18 -2.58
CA VAL A 574 -7.48 -15.32 -2.72
C VAL A 574 -7.00 -16.71 -2.33
N LEU A 575 -7.54 -17.28 -1.25
CA LEU A 575 -7.20 -18.65 -0.85
C LEU A 575 -7.62 -19.67 -1.92
N LEU A 576 -8.84 -19.54 -2.44
CA LEU A 576 -9.37 -20.37 -3.53
C LEU A 576 -8.55 -20.22 -4.82
N TRP A 577 -8.14 -19.00 -5.15
CA TRP A 577 -7.26 -18.71 -6.28
C TRP A 577 -5.89 -19.40 -6.15
N ARG A 578 -5.28 -19.34 -4.95
CA ARG A 578 -3.98 -19.99 -4.67
C ARG A 578 -4.07 -21.50 -4.80
N ALA A 579 -5.12 -22.11 -4.25
CA ALA A 579 -5.42 -23.53 -4.39
C ALA A 579 -5.57 -23.93 -5.88
N GLY A 580 -6.42 -23.21 -6.63
CA GLY A 580 -6.61 -23.42 -8.06
C GLY A 580 -5.33 -23.34 -8.90
N ARG A 581 -4.45 -22.38 -8.59
CA ARG A 581 -3.14 -22.24 -9.25
C ARG A 581 -2.23 -23.44 -8.96
N ASN A 582 -2.19 -23.94 -7.73
CA ASN A 582 -1.39 -25.10 -7.37
C ASN A 582 -1.87 -26.38 -8.06
N ILE A 583 -3.18 -26.58 -8.18
CA ILE A 583 -3.76 -27.67 -8.97
C ILE A 583 -3.28 -27.58 -10.44
N SER A 584 -3.41 -26.40 -11.06
CA SER A 584 -3.00 -26.18 -12.46
C SER A 584 -1.49 -26.39 -12.69
N LEU A 585 -0.63 -25.95 -11.77
CA LEU A 585 0.81 -26.15 -11.86
C LEU A 585 1.21 -27.63 -11.74
N ARG A 586 0.55 -28.39 -10.87
CA ARG A 586 0.78 -29.84 -10.72
C ARG A 586 0.38 -30.59 -11.99
N GLU A 587 -0.76 -30.25 -12.60
CA GLU A 587 -1.19 -30.84 -13.86
C GLU A 587 -0.18 -30.56 -15.00
N LYS A 588 0.30 -29.32 -15.11
CA LYS A 588 1.33 -28.94 -16.10
C LYS A 588 2.66 -29.66 -15.89
N ALA A 589 3.16 -29.72 -14.64
CA ALA A 589 4.39 -30.43 -14.31
C ALA A 589 4.30 -31.93 -14.60
N ALA A 590 3.11 -32.52 -14.42
CA ALA A 590 2.86 -33.92 -14.73
C ALA A 590 2.82 -34.20 -16.25
N ILE A 591 2.37 -33.22 -17.05
CA ILE A 591 2.40 -33.27 -18.53
C ILE A 591 3.83 -33.12 -19.06
N GLU A 592 4.64 -32.22 -18.49
CA GLU A 592 6.02 -31.96 -18.93
C GLU A 592 7.01 -33.11 -18.63
N GLN A 593 6.74 -33.93 -17.61
CA GLN A 593 7.67 -35.00 -17.20
C GLN A 593 7.53 -36.32 -17.98
N TYR A 594 6.71 -36.40 -19.03
CA TYR A 594 6.44 -37.65 -19.79
C TYR A 594 6.13 -38.88 -18.92
N ARG A 595 5.77 -38.68 -17.65
CA ARG A 595 5.17 -39.73 -16.86
C ARG A 595 3.74 -39.82 -17.36
N PRO A 596 3.24 -41.00 -17.78
CA PRO A 596 1.82 -41.18 -17.80
C PRO A 596 1.38 -40.98 -16.34
N VAL A 597 0.84 -39.80 -16.04
CA VAL A 597 -0.20 -39.73 -15.02
C VAL A 597 -1.15 -40.84 -15.45
N PRO A 598 -1.49 -41.80 -14.59
CA PRO A 598 -2.58 -42.68 -14.95
C PRO A 598 -3.71 -41.73 -15.32
N ARG A 599 -4.09 -41.71 -16.61
CA ARG A 599 -5.45 -41.38 -16.98
C ARG A 599 -6.22 -42.44 -16.22
N CYS A 600 -6.59 -42.12 -14.98
CA CYS A 600 -7.50 -42.92 -14.23
C CYS A 600 -8.69 -43.03 -15.18
N GLY A 601 -8.95 -44.28 -15.56
CA GLY A 601 -9.87 -44.59 -16.63
C GLY A 601 -11.19 -43.88 -16.40
N ILE A 602 -11.85 -43.58 -17.51
CA ILE A 602 -13.23 -43.13 -17.57
C ILE A 602 -14.06 -43.89 -16.52
N GLY A 603 -14.34 -43.17 -15.45
CA GLY A 603 -15.20 -43.45 -14.32
C GLY A 603 -15.24 -42.11 -13.59
N ALA A 604 -16.30 -41.33 -13.83
CA ALA A 604 -16.42 -39.90 -13.52
C ALA A 604 -15.58 -39.46 -12.32
N ALA A 605 -14.60 -38.57 -12.53
CA ALA A 605 -13.95 -37.89 -11.41
C ALA A 605 -15.06 -37.28 -10.55
N ALA A 606 -15.14 -37.67 -9.27
CA ALA A 606 -16.15 -37.11 -8.38
C ALA A 606 -15.95 -35.59 -8.34
N VAL A 607 -17.02 -34.85 -8.66
CA VAL A 607 -17.01 -33.39 -8.63
C VAL A 607 -17.50 -32.96 -7.26
N LEU A 608 -16.69 -32.20 -6.54
CA LEU A 608 -17.05 -31.64 -5.24
C LEU A 608 -17.31 -30.15 -5.36
N VAL A 609 -18.52 -29.75 -5.01
CA VAL A 609 -18.98 -28.37 -5.02
C VAL A 609 -18.68 -27.74 -3.65
N LEU A 610 -17.65 -26.90 -3.56
CA LEU A 610 -17.16 -26.33 -2.29
C LEU A 610 -18.21 -25.45 -1.59
N ASP A 611 -18.97 -24.68 -2.36
CA ASP A 611 -20.06 -23.81 -1.91
C ASP A 611 -21.45 -24.50 -1.96
N GLY A 612 -21.47 -25.83 -2.09
CA GLY A 612 -22.68 -26.63 -2.15
C GLY A 612 -23.47 -26.71 -0.83
N GLU A 613 -24.74 -27.14 -0.96
CA GLU A 613 -25.66 -27.34 0.18
C GLU A 613 -25.38 -28.61 0.97
N GLU A 614 -24.82 -29.63 0.33
CA GLU A 614 -24.49 -30.89 0.96
C GLU A 614 -23.37 -30.69 1.99
N ASP A 615 -23.59 -31.18 3.21
CA ASP A 615 -22.56 -31.35 4.24
C ASP A 615 -21.65 -32.50 3.83
N VAL A 616 -20.95 -32.32 2.72
CA VAL A 616 -19.90 -33.24 2.32
C VAL A 616 -18.85 -33.21 3.42
N PRO A 617 -18.45 -34.36 3.97
CA PRO A 617 -17.50 -34.38 5.05
C PRO A 617 -16.18 -33.70 4.65
N GLU A 618 -15.65 -32.86 5.54
CA GLU A 618 -14.40 -32.10 5.40
C GLU A 618 -13.23 -32.97 4.87
N TYR A 619 -13.27 -34.30 5.11
CA TYR A 619 -12.27 -35.25 4.62
C TYR A 619 -12.31 -35.56 3.12
N GLN A 620 -13.41 -35.29 2.40
CA GLN A 620 -13.49 -35.58 0.95
C GLN A 620 -12.67 -34.58 0.11
N VAL A 621 -12.47 -33.37 0.62
CA VAL A 621 -11.54 -32.37 0.06
C VAL A 621 -10.09 -32.85 0.16
N LEU A 622 -9.78 -33.75 1.11
CA LEU A 622 -8.45 -34.34 1.27
C LEU A 622 -8.10 -35.35 0.17
N ASN A 623 -9.07 -35.76 -0.65
CA ASN A 623 -8.88 -36.81 -1.65
C ASN A 623 -8.41 -36.21 -2.99
N ARG A 624 -7.15 -36.48 -3.36
CA ARG A 624 -6.47 -35.92 -4.55
C ARG A 624 -7.09 -36.26 -5.91
N ASN A 625 -8.13 -37.09 -5.93
CA ASN A 625 -8.81 -37.57 -7.15
C ASN A 625 -10.20 -36.91 -7.38
N VAL A 626 -10.51 -35.84 -6.66
CA VAL A 626 -11.80 -35.12 -6.72
C VAL A 626 -11.58 -33.77 -7.38
N ARG A 627 -12.45 -33.41 -8.32
CA ARG A 627 -12.40 -32.08 -8.97
C ARG A 627 -13.16 -31.07 -8.12
N LEU A 628 -12.52 -29.97 -7.75
CA LEU A 628 -13.12 -28.93 -6.91
C LEU A 628 -13.78 -27.84 -7.76
N VAL A 629 -15.04 -27.55 -7.50
CA VAL A 629 -15.82 -26.54 -8.25
C VAL A 629 -16.62 -25.62 -7.30
N LEU A 630 -16.98 -24.45 -7.80
CA LEU A 630 -17.86 -23.47 -7.17
C LEU A 630 -19.13 -23.30 -8.02
N ARG A 631 -20.30 -23.16 -7.39
CA ARG A 631 -21.55 -22.85 -8.11
C ARG A 631 -21.45 -21.48 -8.74
N GLY A 632 -21.92 -21.34 -9.98
CA GLY A 632 -22.10 -20.03 -10.61
C GLY A 632 -23.26 -19.25 -10.01
N THR A 633 -23.50 -18.05 -10.55
CA THR A 633 -24.66 -17.20 -10.17
C THR A 633 -25.87 -17.40 -11.12
N GLY A 634 -25.78 -18.32 -12.09
CA GLY A 634 -26.81 -18.65 -13.09
C GLY A 634 -27.44 -20.05 -12.92
N THR A 635 -28.10 -20.58 -13.97
CA THR A 635 -28.63 -21.95 -14.03
C THR A 635 -27.52 -23.01 -13.90
N GLU A 636 -27.85 -24.24 -13.47
CA GLU A 636 -26.95 -25.31 -12.98
C GLU A 636 -25.70 -25.67 -13.83
N GLU A 637 -25.58 -25.18 -15.06
CA GLU A 637 -24.41 -25.38 -15.95
C GLU A 637 -23.26 -24.37 -15.73
N ASP A 638 -23.41 -23.39 -14.85
CA ASP A 638 -22.48 -22.27 -14.67
C ASP A 638 -21.38 -22.53 -13.59
N ASN A 639 -21.05 -23.80 -13.33
CA ASN A 639 -20.06 -24.18 -12.31
C ASN A 639 -18.64 -23.72 -12.72
N VAL A 640 -17.97 -23.03 -11.81
CA VAL A 640 -16.60 -22.55 -11.99
C VAL A 640 -15.65 -23.54 -11.33
N ALA A 641 -14.85 -24.22 -12.13
CA ALA A 641 -13.81 -25.09 -11.58
C ALA A 641 -12.71 -24.26 -10.92
N LEU A 642 -12.11 -24.77 -9.84
CA LEU A 642 -11.07 -24.03 -9.11
C LEU A 642 -9.84 -23.77 -10.00
N GLU A 643 -9.60 -24.62 -11.00
CA GLU A 643 -8.56 -24.43 -12.01
C GLU A 643 -8.82 -23.24 -12.95
N ASP A 644 -10.09 -22.79 -13.09
CA ASP A 644 -10.43 -21.52 -13.75
C ASP A 644 -10.23 -20.36 -12.79
N ILE A 645 -8.96 -20.04 -12.58
CA ILE A 645 -8.44 -18.96 -11.74
C ILE A 645 -9.16 -17.63 -12.03
N ALA A 646 -9.43 -17.35 -13.30
CA ALA A 646 -10.14 -16.16 -13.75
C ALA A 646 -11.64 -16.21 -13.39
N GLY A 647 -12.26 -17.38 -13.52
CA GLY A 647 -13.63 -17.65 -13.14
C GLY A 647 -13.89 -17.43 -11.66
N VAL A 648 -12.98 -17.87 -10.78
CA VAL A 648 -13.09 -17.70 -9.32
C VAL A 648 -13.19 -16.22 -8.95
N MET A 649 -12.37 -15.38 -9.57
CA MET A 649 -12.36 -13.93 -9.33
C MET A 649 -13.59 -13.24 -9.90
N ARG A 650 -14.01 -13.62 -11.13
CA ARG A 650 -15.26 -13.13 -11.73
C ARG A 650 -16.48 -13.49 -10.86
N LEU A 651 -16.49 -14.69 -10.28
CA LEU A 651 -17.56 -15.16 -9.42
C LEU A 651 -17.67 -14.30 -8.16
N SER A 652 -16.56 -14.01 -7.50
CA SER A 652 -16.52 -13.12 -6.33
C SER A 652 -17.05 -11.72 -6.66
N ARG A 653 -16.63 -11.13 -7.79
CA ARG A 653 -17.17 -9.85 -8.27
C ARG A 653 -18.68 -9.90 -8.50
N ARG A 654 -19.19 -10.94 -9.17
CA ARG A 654 -20.64 -11.12 -9.42
C ARG A 654 -21.43 -11.21 -8.11
N ILE A 655 -20.87 -11.81 -7.06
CA ILE A 655 -21.51 -11.86 -5.74
C ILE A 655 -21.62 -10.44 -5.15
N ILE A 656 -20.57 -9.62 -5.23
CA ILE A 656 -20.60 -8.24 -4.71
C ILE A 656 -21.55 -7.36 -5.53
N GLU A 657 -21.45 -7.40 -6.86
CA GLU A 657 -22.34 -6.68 -7.77
C GLU A 657 -23.81 -7.09 -7.58
N GLY A 658 -24.05 -8.39 -7.36
CA GLY A 658 -25.38 -8.92 -7.04
C GLY A 658 -25.94 -8.39 -5.72
N ASN A 659 -25.12 -8.31 -4.68
CA ASN A 659 -25.54 -7.81 -3.36
C ASN A 659 -25.90 -6.30 -3.41
N TRP A 660 -25.22 -5.53 -4.25
CA TRP A 660 -25.45 -4.08 -4.41
C TRP A 660 -26.28 -3.71 -5.64
N LYS A 661 -26.92 -4.68 -6.30
CA LYS A 661 -27.71 -4.43 -7.52
C LYS A 661 -28.85 -3.44 -7.25
N GLY A 662 -28.89 -2.34 -8.00
CA GLY A 662 -29.89 -1.28 -7.84
C GLY A 662 -29.62 -0.32 -6.67
N LEU A 663 -28.50 -0.48 -5.97
CA LEU A 663 -27.98 0.40 -4.93
C LEU A 663 -26.59 0.88 -5.32
N ARG A 664 -26.15 2.02 -4.78
CA ARG A 664 -24.78 2.49 -4.99
C ARG A 664 -23.84 1.84 -3.97
N MET A 665 -22.72 1.30 -4.43
CA MET A 665 -21.70 0.71 -3.56
C MET A 665 -21.00 1.81 -2.70
N PRO A 666 -20.68 1.55 -1.42
CA PRO A 666 -19.83 2.42 -0.59
C PRO A 666 -18.40 2.48 -1.11
N GLY A 667 -17.64 3.55 -0.83
CA GLY A 667 -16.25 3.73 -1.31
C GLY A 667 -15.32 2.53 -1.04
N GLY A 668 -15.25 2.06 0.20
CA GLY A 668 -14.46 0.86 0.55
C GLY A 668 -14.95 -0.45 -0.09
N VAL A 669 -16.19 -0.51 -0.57
CA VAL A 669 -16.70 -1.63 -1.38
C VAL A 669 -16.40 -1.38 -2.86
N GLU A 670 -16.53 -0.14 -3.33
CA GLU A 670 -16.12 0.30 -4.66
C GLU A 670 -14.63 0.00 -4.87
N GLU A 671 -13.74 0.21 -3.91
CA GLU A 671 -12.32 -0.17 -4.08
C GLU A 671 -12.13 -1.69 -4.22
N THR A 672 -12.96 -2.49 -3.53
CA THR A 672 -12.97 -3.93 -3.70
C THR A 672 -13.66 -4.41 -4.99
N THR A 673 -14.43 -3.55 -5.70
CA THR A 673 -15.19 -3.87 -6.92
C THR A 673 -14.82 -3.07 -8.19
N VAL A 674 -14.78 -1.73 -8.10
CA VAL A 674 -14.37 -0.65 -9.02
C VAL A 674 -12.84 -0.60 -9.25
N GLY A 675 -12.20 -1.77 -9.23
CA GLY A 675 -11.11 -2.04 -10.17
C GLY A 675 -11.65 -2.17 -11.60
N GLY A 676 -12.21 -1.09 -12.15
CA GLY A 676 -12.52 -0.96 -13.58
C GLY A 676 -11.20 -0.79 -14.33
N THR A 677 -10.89 -1.74 -15.22
CA THR A 677 -9.55 -2.33 -15.38
C THR A 677 -9.02 -2.81 -14.04
N PRO A 678 -9.08 -4.11 -13.80
CA PRO A 678 -8.79 -4.63 -12.49
C PRO A 678 -7.31 -4.44 -12.22
N ILE A 679 -7.07 -3.55 -11.29
CA ILE A 679 -5.84 -3.36 -10.56
C ILE A 679 -5.62 -4.69 -9.82
N GLY A 680 -5.07 -5.68 -10.54
CA GLY A 680 -4.74 -7.03 -10.07
C GLY A 680 -5.53 -8.22 -10.62
N PHE A 681 -6.69 -8.06 -11.29
CA PHE A 681 -7.56 -9.22 -11.61
C PHE A 681 -8.48 -9.08 -12.86
N THR A 682 -7.90 -9.00 -14.07
CA THR A 682 -8.65 -9.16 -15.34
C THR A 682 -8.26 -10.51 -15.87
N PRO A 683 -9.22 -11.41 -16.14
CA PRO A 683 -9.04 -12.31 -17.26
C PRO A 683 -8.99 -11.43 -18.52
N PRO A 684 -7.97 -11.52 -19.37
CA PRO A 684 -7.99 -10.77 -20.62
C PRO A 684 -9.14 -11.33 -21.47
N ALA A 685 -10.20 -10.55 -21.66
CA ALA A 685 -11.13 -10.77 -22.76
C ALA A 685 -10.40 -10.27 -24.01
N ASP A 686 -10.08 -11.21 -24.89
CA ASP A 686 -9.65 -11.02 -26.27
C ASP A 686 -8.60 -9.92 -26.48
N SER A 687 -7.46 -10.11 -25.82
CA SER A 687 -6.19 -9.68 -26.40
C SER A 687 -5.22 -10.85 -26.27
N GLU A 688 -4.92 -11.47 -27.40
CA GLU A 688 -3.69 -12.23 -27.56
C GLU A 688 -2.54 -11.47 -26.88
N SER A 689 -1.73 -12.19 -26.09
CA SER A 689 -0.43 -11.76 -25.52
C SER A 689 -0.41 -10.75 -24.34
N LYS A 690 -0.58 -11.21 -23.08
CA LYS A 690 0.02 -10.54 -21.89
C LYS A 690 0.51 -11.52 -20.81
N ILE A 691 1.54 -12.28 -21.16
CA ILE A 691 2.86 -12.30 -20.51
C ILE A 691 2.88 -11.75 -19.02
N LEU A 692 3.03 -12.63 -18.00
CA LEU A 692 3.28 -12.35 -16.56
C LEU A 692 4.30 -11.21 -16.30
N PRO A 693 4.35 -10.53 -15.13
CA PRO A 693 5.37 -9.51 -14.82
C PRO A 693 6.82 -9.98 -14.98
N TYR A 694 7.07 -11.27 -14.72
CA TYR A 694 8.37 -11.90 -15.03
C TYR A 694 8.50 -12.22 -16.53
N GLU A 695 7.42 -12.59 -17.21
CA GLU A 695 7.42 -12.77 -18.66
C GLU A 695 7.61 -11.44 -19.41
N ARG A 696 7.20 -10.28 -18.85
CA ARG A 696 7.36 -8.94 -19.48
C ARG A 696 8.82 -8.68 -19.79
N TRP A 697 9.69 -9.14 -18.89
CA TRP A 697 11.13 -9.04 -19.00
C TRP A 697 11.82 -10.35 -19.41
N ARG A 698 11.06 -11.43 -19.68
CA ARG A 698 11.65 -12.65 -20.26
C ARG A 698 12.17 -12.31 -21.65
N LEU A 699 13.49 -12.25 -21.76
CA LEU A 699 14.15 -12.24 -23.06
C LEU A 699 14.05 -13.65 -23.67
N PRO A 700 14.01 -13.77 -25.01
CA PRO A 700 14.15 -15.06 -25.68
C PRO A 700 15.38 -15.81 -25.16
N PRO A 701 15.41 -17.14 -25.09
CA PRO A 701 16.54 -17.86 -24.52
C PRO A 701 17.83 -17.53 -25.28
N ARG A 702 18.95 -17.30 -24.59
CA ARG A 702 20.26 -17.01 -25.21
C ARG A 702 20.67 -18.01 -26.30
N LYS A 703 20.24 -19.27 -26.20
CA LYS A 703 20.45 -20.27 -27.25
C LYS A 703 19.86 -19.89 -28.61
N ALA A 704 18.88 -19.00 -28.67
CA ALA A 704 18.25 -18.54 -29.91
C ALA A 704 19.19 -17.70 -30.79
N ILE A 705 20.18 -17.00 -30.19
CA ILE A 705 21.20 -16.27 -30.95
C ILE A 705 22.38 -17.15 -31.35
N HIS A 706 22.51 -18.35 -30.80
CA HIS A 706 23.65 -19.22 -31.11
C HIS A 706 23.58 -19.68 -32.57
N PRO A 707 24.73 -19.80 -33.26
CA PRO A 707 24.77 -20.21 -34.65
C PRO A 707 24.22 -21.63 -34.84
N THR A 708 23.40 -21.80 -35.89
CA THR A 708 22.90 -23.09 -36.38
C THR A 708 23.82 -23.68 -37.45
N GLU A 709 23.64 -24.95 -37.84
CA GLU A 709 24.45 -25.60 -38.89
C GLU A 709 24.45 -24.86 -40.24
N LYS A 710 23.42 -24.05 -40.50
CA LYS A 710 23.26 -23.26 -41.73
C LYS A 710 23.80 -21.82 -41.62
N SER A 711 24.31 -21.42 -40.45
CA SER A 711 24.76 -20.05 -40.22
C SER A 711 26.13 -19.79 -40.85
N GLU A 712 26.27 -18.69 -41.57
CA GLU A 712 27.52 -18.22 -42.14
C GLU A 712 28.31 -17.38 -41.13
N ARG A 713 29.62 -17.64 -41.03
CA ARG A 713 30.50 -16.93 -40.10
C ARG A 713 31.08 -15.67 -40.74
N LEU A 714 30.61 -14.52 -40.27
CA LEU A 714 31.11 -13.20 -40.70
C LEU A 714 32.44 -12.83 -40.02
N GLN A 715 33.29 -12.13 -40.76
CA GLN A 715 34.52 -11.49 -40.28
C GLN A 715 34.21 -10.04 -39.91
N ILE A 716 34.20 -9.71 -38.62
CA ILE A 716 33.82 -8.39 -38.12
C ILE A 716 35.02 -7.67 -37.51
N GLY A 717 35.30 -6.46 -38.00
CA GLY A 717 36.29 -5.56 -37.41
C GLY A 717 35.63 -4.56 -36.48
N ILE A 718 36.15 -4.41 -35.25
CA ILE A 718 35.69 -3.41 -34.30
C ILE A 718 36.84 -2.44 -34.02
N ILE A 719 36.58 -1.15 -34.17
CA ILE A 719 37.56 -0.09 -33.91
C ILE A 719 37.17 0.54 -32.59
N GLY A 720 37.99 0.34 -31.55
CA GLY A 720 37.69 0.79 -30.18
C GLY A 720 37.28 -0.35 -29.24
N ALA A 721 37.84 -0.33 -28.03
CA ALA A 721 37.68 -1.35 -26.99
C ALA A 721 37.33 -0.68 -25.66
N GLY A 722 36.55 0.40 -25.74
CA GLY A 722 35.73 0.87 -24.64
C GLY A 722 34.56 -0.10 -24.38
N ILE A 723 33.62 0.32 -23.53
CA ILE A 723 32.49 -0.53 -23.12
C ILE A 723 31.66 -0.98 -24.31
N GLY A 724 31.29 -0.07 -25.22
CA GLY A 724 30.50 -0.41 -26.41
C GLY A 724 31.21 -1.40 -27.33
N GLY A 725 32.51 -1.21 -27.57
CA GLY A 725 33.30 -2.09 -28.43
C GLY A 725 33.51 -3.49 -27.83
N LEU A 726 33.81 -3.58 -26.52
CA LEU A 726 33.91 -4.87 -25.82
C LEU A 726 32.56 -5.58 -25.77
N MET A 727 31.48 -4.85 -25.48
CA MET A 727 30.14 -5.42 -25.50
C MET A 727 29.79 -5.94 -26.90
N ALA A 728 30.05 -5.17 -27.95
CA ALA A 728 29.83 -5.61 -29.33
C ALA A 728 30.62 -6.88 -29.66
N ALA A 729 31.86 -6.99 -29.16
CA ALA A 729 32.62 -8.21 -29.34
C ALA A 729 31.97 -9.43 -28.68
N ILE A 730 31.50 -9.28 -27.44
CA ILE A 730 30.80 -10.35 -26.71
C ILE A 730 29.55 -10.80 -27.48
N THR A 731 28.69 -9.85 -27.86
CA THR A 731 27.40 -10.17 -28.47
C THR A 731 27.55 -10.81 -29.85
N LEU A 732 28.54 -10.41 -30.63
CA LEU A 732 28.80 -10.96 -31.96
C LEU A 732 29.51 -12.31 -31.93
N LEU A 733 30.37 -12.55 -30.93
CA LEU A 733 30.98 -13.86 -30.72
C LEU A 733 29.94 -14.90 -30.29
N GLU A 734 28.95 -14.50 -29.49
CA GLU A 734 27.79 -15.34 -29.12
C GLU A 734 26.92 -15.68 -30.32
N SER A 735 26.77 -14.76 -31.27
CA SER A 735 26.12 -14.98 -32.57
C SER A 735 26.98 -15.77 -33.57
N GLY A 736 28.18 -16.19 -33.17
CA GLY A 736 29.04 -17.09 -33.93
C GLY A 736 30.06 -16.43 -34.86
N HIS A 737 30.23 -15.10 -34.81
CA HIS A 737 31.15 -14.37 -35.69
C HIS A 737 32.60 -14.36 -35.22
N ASP A 738 33.52 -13.97 -36.11
CA ASP A 738 34.94 -13.75 -35.77
C ASP A 738 35.20 -12.26 -35.56
N VAL A 739 35.83 -11.89 -34.45
CA VAL A 739 35.89 -10.50 -33.98
C VAL A 739 37.30 -10.08 -33.59
N GLU A 740 37.68 -8.86 -33.99
CA GLU A 740 38.95 -8.20 -33.65
C GLU A 740 38.73 -6.75 -33.14
N PHE A 741 39.42 -6.31 -32.06
CA PHE A 741 39.25 -4.95 -31.48
C PHE A 741 40.50 -4.30 -30.81
N LYS A 742 40.44 -2.99 -30.44
CA LYS A 742 41.60 -2.16 -29.95
C LYS A 742 41.28 -1.07 -28.88
N SER A 743 42.16 -0.89 -27.86
CA SER A 743 42.04 -0.19 -26.52
C SER A 743 41.23 1.11 -26.29
N GLU A 744 40.80 1.38 -25.02
CA GLU A 744 41.01 2.65 -24.25
C GLU A 744 40.57 2.66 -22.74
N VAL A 745 41.00 3.69 -21.98
CA VAL A 745 40.97 3.95 -20.50
C VAL A 745 39.77 4.81 -20.04
N GLY A 746 39.41 4.81 -18.75
CA GLY A 746 38.46 5.77 -18.14
C GLY A 746 38.04 5.45 -16.68
N ALA A 747 37.27 6.36 -16.05
CA ALA A 747 36.76 6.32 -14.66
C ALA A 747 35.26 5.92 -14.51
N ALA A 748 34.71 5.83 -13.27
CA ALA A 748 33.44 5.17 -12.87
C ALA A 748 32.19 5.33 -13.78
N ILE A 749 31.32 4.32 -13.80
CA ILE A 749 30.17 4.21 -14.71
C ILE A 749 28.95 3.63 -13.99
N SER A 750 27.77 4.04 -14.44
CA SER A 750 26.49 3.53 -13.97
C SER A 750 25.75 2.82 -15.10
N THR A 751 25.06 1.72 -14.79
CA THR A 751 24.24 0.95 -15.73
C THR A 751 22.78 0.92 -15.22
N PRO A 752 21.89 1.74 -15.79
CA PRO A 752 20.46 1.67 -15.48
C PRO A 752 19.83 0.36 -16.00
N PRO A 753 18.60 0.02 -15.55
CA PRO A 753 17.96 -1.28 -15.80
C PRO A 753 18.00 -1.75 -17.26
N ASN A 754 17.78 -0.84 -18.22
CA ASN A 754 17.83 -1.14 -19.65
C ASN A 754 19.15 -1.76 -20.12
N SER A 755 20.26 -1.26 -19.61
CA SER A 755 21.60 -1.82 -19.91
C SER A 755 21.98 -3.00 -19.02
N THR A 756 21.55 -3.01 -17.76
CA THR A 756 21.77 -4.16 -16.85
C THR A 756 21.13 -5.43 -17.40
N ARG A 757 19.92 -5.33 -17.98
CA ARG A 757 19.26 -6.47 -18.65
C ARG A 757 20.10 -7.05 -19.79
N VAL A 758 20.76 -6.20 -20.58
CA VAL A 758 21.62 -6.64 -21.69
C VAL A 758 22.88 -7.31 -21.15
N LEU A 759 23.53 -6.75 -20.13
CA LEU A 759 24.69 -7.35 -19.48
C LEU A 759 24.37 -8.74 -18.91
N ASP A 760 23.25 -8.85 -18.18
CA ASP A 760 22.78 -10.11 -17.60
C ASP A 760 22.50 -11.17 -18.68
N TYR A 761 21.81 -10.76 -19.77
CA TYR A 761 21.52 -11.64 -20.90
C TYR A 761 22.77 -12.28 -21.51
N TYR A 762 23.86 -11.52 -21.62
CA TYR A 762 25.14 -11.98 -22.15
C TYR A 762 26.08 -12.59 -21.09
N GLY A 763 25.60 -12.80 -19.86
CA GLY A 763 26.31 -13.55 -18.81
C GLY A 763 27.46 -12.78 -18.17
N PHE A 764 27.30 -11.47 -18.04
CA PHE A 764 28.22 -10.61 -17.31
C PHE A 764 28.24 -10.96 -15.81
N ASP A 765 29.43 -11.06 -15.21
CA ASP A 765 29.58 -11.36 -13.78
C ASP A 765 29.59 -10.07 -12.94
N PHE A 766 28.44 -9.73 -12.39
CA PHE A 766 28.25 -8.54 -11.55
C PHE A 766 29.05 -8.57 -10.24
N GLU A 767 29.28 -9.76 -9.68
CA GLU A 767 30.03 -9.93 -8.43
C GLU A 767 31.52 -9.72 -8.66
N ARG A 768 32.09 -10.34 -9.71
CA ARG A 768 33.49 -10.17 -10.09
C ARG A 768 33.80 -8.73 -10.50
N ALA A 769 32.85 -8.06 -11.13
CA ALA A 769 32.92 -6.62 -11.44
C ALA A 769 32.68 -5.71 -10.22
N ARG A 770 32.37 -6.28 -9.04
CA ARG A 770 32.13 -5.58 -7.77
C ARG A 770 31.06 -4.49 -7.88
N ALA A 771 29.96 -4.82 -8.57
CA ALA A 771 28.82 -3.94 -8.74
C ALA A 771 28.29 -3.46 -7.38
N THR A 772 27.82 -2.22 -7.32
CA THR A 772 27.08 -1.68 -6.17
C THR A 772 25.64 -1.40 -6.61
N THR A 773 24.67 -1.98 -5.91
CA THR A 773 23.24 -1.80 -6.23
C THR A 773 22.76 -0.45 -5.72
N ALA A 774 22.01 0.28 -6.55
CA ALA A 774 21.33 1.48 -6.11
C ALA A 774 20.11 1.11 -5.25
N GLU A 775 20.09 1.52 -3.99
CA GLU A 775 18.93 1.33 -3.10
C GLU A 775 18.02 2.55 -3.07
N LYS A 776 18.63 3.74 -3.07
CA LYS A 776 17.94 5.03 -3.08
C LYS A 776 18.68 6.00 -4.00
N TYR A 777 17.93 6.93 -4.56
CA TYR A 777 18.42 8.03 -5.37
C TYR A 777 17.84 9.34 -4.83
N ILE A 778 18.70 10.20 -4.28
CA ILE A 778 18.28 11.44 -3.60
C ILE A 778 18.48 12.62 -4.54
N TYR A 779 17.41 13.37 -4.80
CA TYR A 779 17.43 14.67 -5.45
C TYR A 779 17.35 15.77 -4.39
N TYR A 780 18.25 16.74 -4.47
CA TYR A 780 18.18 17.97 -3.67
C TYR A 780 17.60 19.08 -4.53
N ASP A 781 16.41 19.57 -4.15
CA ASP A 781 15.68 20.60 -4.91
C ASP A 781 16.15 22.01 -4.54
N ASP A 782 16.69 22.19 -3.33
CA ASP A 782 17.30 23.44 -2.86
C ASP A 782 18.76 23.19 -2.44
N PRO A 783 19.76 23.76 -3.13
CA PRO A 783 21.17 23.60 -2.76
C PRO A 783 21.51 24.21 -1.38
N ASN A 784 20.71 25.15 -0.89
CA ASN A 784 20.95 25.80 0.40
C ASN A 784 20.16 25.15 1.55
N ASN A 785 19.30 24.18 1.24
CA ASN A 785 18.50 23.48 2.22
C ASN A 785 18.48 21.97 1.94
N ILE A 786 19.40 21.27 2.60
CA ILE A 786 19.57 19.81 2.50
C ILE A 786 18.38 19.01 3.04
N ASP A 787 17.38 19.65 3.66
CA ASP A 787 16.15 19.00 4.13
C ASP A 787 15.04 19.00 3.05
N LYS A 788 15.21 19.77 1.97
CA LYS A 788 14.34 19.71 0.78
C LYS A 788 14.85 18.69 -0.23
N THR A 789 14.61 17.42 0.08
CA THR A 789 15.01 16.30 -0.77
C THR A 789 13.82 15.52 -1.31
N ARG A 790 13.86 15.19 -2.60
CA ARG A 790 13.01 14.17 -3.20
C ARG A 790 13.80 12.87 -3.26
N MET A 791 13.36 11.85 -2.52
CA MET A 791 13.99 10.54 -2.51
C MET A 791 13.23 9.58 -3.42
N ILE A 792 13.93 8.97 -4.37
CA ILE A 792 13.42 7.87 -5.19
C ILE A 792 13.97 6.57 -4.62
N THR A 793 13.08 5.67 -4.23
CA THR A 793 13.44 4.31 -3.87
C THR A 793 13.77 3.53 -5.13
N CYS A 794 14.93 2.87 -5.17
CA CYS A 794 15.38 2.05 -6.30
C CYS A 794 15.25 0.54 -6.05
N THR A 795 14.82 0.13 -4.84
CA THR A 795 14.69 -1.28 -4.46
C THR A 795 13.59 -2.02 -5.24
N ASP A 796 12.61 -1.30 -5.81
CA ASP A 796 11.55 -1.84 -6.67
C ASP A 796 11.94 -1.85 -8.17
N TYR A 797 13.15 -1.42 -8.56
CA TYR A 797 13.54 -1.35 -9.97
C TYR A 797 13.63 -2.74 -10.61
N THR A 798 14.06 -3.76 -9.86
CA THR A 798 14.08 -5.14 -10.37
C THR A 798 12.68 -5.66 -10.71
N PRO A 799 11.66 -5.58 -9.82
CA PRO A 799 10.30 -5.96 -10.20
C PRO A 799 9.66 -5.03 -11.24
N ARG A 800 9.96 -3.72 -11.24
CA ARG A 800 9.38 -2.73 -12.16
C ARG A 800 9.97 -2.81 -13.57
N TYR A 801 11.29 -2.84 -13.67
CA TYR A 801 12.05 -2.76 -14.92
C TYR A 801 12.79 -4.08 -15.25
N GLY A 802 12.71 -5.12 -14.45
CA GLY A 802 13.33 -6.42 -14.75
C GLY A 802 14.84 -6.52 -14.43
N ALA A 803 15.48 -5.43 -14.00
CA ALA A 803 16.87 -5.43 -13.54
C ALA A 803 17.14 -4.26 -12.59
N PRO A 804 18.14 -4.36 -11.70
CA PRO A 804 18.52 -3.27 -10.82
C PRO A 804 19.31 -2.18 -11.56
N TRP A 805 19.37 -1.00 -10.95
CA TRP A 805 20.33 0.03 -11.32
C TRP A 805 21.66 -0.24 -10.59
N LEU A 806 22.75 -0.38 -11.33
CA LEU A 806 24.07 -0.74 -10.78
C LEU A 806 25.11 0.37 -11.02
N PHE A 807 26.06 0.46 -10.10
CA PHE A 807 27.21 1.36 -10.14
C PHE A 807 28.52 0.57 -10.15
N PHE A 808 29.48 1.03 -10.95
CA PHE A 808 30.77 0.38 -11.16
C PHE A 808 31.93 1.36 -11.11
N HIS A 809 33.06 0.86 -10.60
CA HIS A 809 34.34 1.40 -11.01
C HIS A 809 34.60 0.96 -12.47
N ARG A 810 34.86 1.90 -13.40
CA ARG A 810 34.91 1.57 -14.84
C ARG A 810 35.98 0.55 -15.19
N VAL A 811 37.12 0.55 -14.50
CA VAL A 811 38.16 -0.49 -14.70
C VAL A 811 37.62 -1.88 -14.38
N ASP A 812 36.74 -2.01 -13.37
CA ASP A 812 36.20 -3.30 -12.98
C ASP A 812 35.16 -3.79 -14.00
N LEU A 813 34.25 -2.90 -14.42
CA LEU A 813 33.31 -3.15 -15.52
C LEU A 813 34.04 -3.51 -16.83
N HIS A 814 35.08 -2.74 -17.18
CA HIS A 814 35.87 -2.94 -18.40
C HIS A 814 36.66 -4.25 -18.37
N ASN A 815 37.32 -4.56 -17.26
CA ASN A 815 38.07 -5.80 -17.11
C ASN A 815 37.16 -7.01 -17.23
N GLU A 816 35.96 -6.95 -16.65
CA GLU A 816 35.00 -8.03 -16.76
C GLU A 816 34.50 -8.21 -18.21
N LEU A 817 34.14 -7.12 -18.89
CA LEU A 817 33.79 -7.19 -20.31
C LEU A 817 34.95 -7.72 -21.16
N LYS A 818 36.18 -7.32 -20.85
CA LYS A 818 37.38 -7.79 -21.55
C LYS A 818 37.56 -9.29 -21.36
N LEU A 819 37.50 -9.78 -20.12
CA LEU A 819 37.59 -11.21 -19.81
C LEU A 819 36.51 -11.98 -20.57
N LEU A 820 35.26 -11.53 -20.47
CA LEU A 820 34.13 -12.14 -21.17
C LEU A 820 34.29 -12.12 -22.70
N ALA A 821 34.97 -11.12 -23.27
CA ALA A 821 35.26 -11.07 -24.70
C ALA A 821 36.42 -11.98 -25.12
N THR A 822 37.48 -12.08 -24.31
CA THR A 822 38.76 -12.73 -24.69
C THR A 822 38.95 -14.14 -24.14
N GLU A 823 38.10 -14.60 -23.22
CA GLU A 823 38.18 -15.94 -22.63
C GLU A 823 36.99 -16.82 -23.05
N PRO A 824 37.20 -18.14 -23.20
CA PRO A 824 36.11 -19.05 -23.48
C PRO A 824 35.19 -19.17 -22.26
N THR A 825 33.88 -19.30 -22.50
CA THR A 825 32.87 -19.54 -21.47
C THR A 825 32.27 -20.94 -21.66
N PRO A 826 31.52 -21.48 -20.66
CA PRO A 826 30.83 -22.76 -20.82
C PRO A 826 29.87 -22.80 -22.02
N THR A 827 29.30 -21.66 -22.40
CA THR A 827 28.35 -21.54 -23.50
C THR A 827 28.99 -21.14 -24.83
N ARG A 828 30.21 -20.58 -24.82
CA ARG A 828 30.88 -20.04 -26.01
C ARG A 828 32.38 -20.29 -25.99
N LYS A 829 32.86 -21.10 -26.94
CA LYS A 829 34.29 -21.44 -27.09
C LYS A 829 35.10 -20.43 -27.91
N SER A 830 34.45 -19.65 -28.78
CA SER A 830 35.10 -18.60 -29.57
C SER A 830 35.49 -17.41 -28.68
N VAL A 831 36.62 -16.78 -29.00
CA VAL A 831 37.13 -15.59 -28.29
C VAL A 831 37.50 -14.51 -29.29
N ALA A 832 37.43 -13.25 -28.88
CA ALA A 832 37.89 -12.15 -29.70
C ALA A 832 39.42 -12.09 -29.76
N ARG A 833 39.93 -11.65 -30.90
CA ARG A 833 41.35 -11.39 -31.14
C ARG A 833 41.66 -9.92 -30.88
N LEU A 834 42.38 -9.64 -29.79
CA LEU A 834 42.70 -8.28 -29.37
C LEU A 834 44.03 -7.80 -29.98
N HIS A 835 43.98 -6.74 -30.80
CA HIS A 835 45.15 -6.17 -31.49
C HIS A 835 45.50 -4.79 -30.91
N LEU A 836 46.33 -4.76 -29.87
CA LEU A 836 46.75 -3.51 -29.23
C LEU A 836 47.90 -2.82 -29.98
N GLY A 837 48.05 -1.51 -29.80
CA GLY A 837 49.18 -0.74 -30.36
C GLY A 837 49.09 -0.45 -31.85
N VAL A 838 47.96 -0.72 -32.50
CA VAL A 838 47.77 -0.51 -33.94
C VAL A 838 46.73 0.58 -34.17
N LYS A 839 47.11 1.71 -34.76
CA LYS A 839 46.18 2.82 -35.01
C LYS A 839 45.53 2.71 -36.40
N VAL A 840 44.22 2.91 -36.45
CA VAL A 840 43.46 2.96 -37.70
C VAL A 840 43.52 4.39 -38.23
N SER A 841 43.96 4.56 -39.47
CA SER A 841 44.08 5.87 -40.12
C SER A 841 42.81 6.26 -40.87
N ASP A 842 42.16 5.31 -41.54
CA ASP A 842 40.93 5.54 -42.30
C ASP A 842 40.09 4.25 -42.46
N ILE A 843 38.86 4.39 -42.91
CA ILE A 843 37.98 3.27 -43.30
C ILE A 843 37.22 3.57 -44.59
N ASP A 844 36.84 2.50 -45.30
CA ASP A 844 35.95 2.54 -46.44
C ASP A 844 34.59 1.91 -46.12
N THR A 845 33.55 2.38 -46.81
CA THR A 845 32.16 1.92 -46.60
C THR A 845 31.91 0.49 -47.08
N ASP A 846 32.85 -0.10 -47.80
CA ASP A 846 32.80 -1.50 -48.25
C ASP A 846 33.31 -2.49 -47.19
N GLY A 847 33.89 -2.00 -46.09
CA GLY A 847 34.45 -2.82 -45.02
C GLY A 847 35.97 -2.89 -44.97
N THR A 848 36.70 -2.09 -45.76
CA THR A 848 38.16 -1.95 -45.64
C THR A 848 38.57 -1.06 -44.46
N ILE A 849 39.55 -1.53 -43.67
CA ILE A 849 40.25 -0.77 -42.63
C ILE A 849 41.64 -0.42 -43.13
N HIS A 850 42.05 0.85 -43.02
CA HIS A 850 43.41 1.31 -43.31
C HIS A 850 44.17 1.62 -42.02
N PHE A 851 45.43 1.19 -41.94
CA PHE A 851 46.28 1.40 -40.77
C PHE A 851 47.38 2.42 -41.04
N GLU A 852 47.91 3.04 -39.99
CA GLU A 852 48.98 4.04 -40.10
C GLU A 852 50.28 3.50 -40.69
N ASP A 853 50.52 2.19 -40.61
CA ASP A 853 51.68 1.52 -41.24
C ASP A 853 51.53 1.32 -42.77
N GLY A 854 50.41 1.78 -43.34
CA GLY A 854 50.08 1.68 -44.76
C GLY A 854 49.42 0.36 -45.15
N THR A 855 49.24 -0.58 -44.23
CA THR A 855 48.54 -1.84 -44.52
C THR A 855 47.01 -1.64 -44.49
N SER A 856 46.27 -2.59 -45.07
CA SER A 856 44.80 -2.55 -45.07
C SER A 856 44.21 -3.95 -44.96
N VAL A 857 43.04 -4.07 -44.33
CA VAL A 857 42.35 -5.34 -44.11
C VAL A 857 40.86 -5.19 -44.43
N GLN A 858 40.34 -6.08 -45.28
CA GLN A 858 38.91 -6.18 -45.59
C GLN A 858 38.18 -7.01 -44.52
N LYS A 859 37.02 -6.53 -44.09
CA LYS A 859 36.06 -7.25 -43.24
C LYS A 859 34.67 -7.28 -43.89
N ASP A 860 33.82 -8.18 -43.42
CA ASP A 860 32.42 -8.24 -43.87
C ASP A 860 31.60 -7.10 -43.26
N ILE A 861 31.91 -6.70 -42.01
CA ILE A 861 31.30 -5.58 -41.28
C ILE A 861 32.37 -4.87 -40.47
N LEU A 862 32.28 -3.54 -40.40
CA LEU A 862 33.08 -2.68 -39.53
C LEU A 862 32.20 -1.97 -38.51
N ILE A 863 32.62 -2.03 -37.24
CA ILE A 863 31.97 -1.32 -36.13
C ILE A 863 32.93 -0.26 -35.61
N ALA A 864 32.58 1.00 -35.79
CA ALA A 864 33.29 2.13 -35.21
C ALA A 864 32.72 2.41 -33.81
N ALA A 865 33.50 2.04 -32.80
CA ALA A 865 33.24 2.20 -31.37
C ALA A 865 34.39 2.97 -30.69
N ASP A 866 35.04 3.86 -31.43
CA ASP A 866 36.28 4.57 -31.10
C ASP A 866 36.06 5.87 -30.31
N GLY A 867 34.83 6.07 -29.83
CA GLY A 867 34.49 7.12 -28.88
C GLY A 867 34.27 8.50 -29.50
N ILE A 868 34.18 9.50 -28.63
CA ILE A 868 33.78 10.88 -28.97
C ILE A 868 34.61 11.53 -30.08
N ARG A 869 35.89 11.17 -30.20
CA ARG A 869 36.84 11.76 -31.17
C ARG A 869 36.84 11.01 -32.52
N SER A 870 35.86 10.15 -32.76
CA SER A 870 35.78 9.37 -33.99
C SER A 870 35.76 10.25 -35.23
N SER A 871 36.76 10.11 -36.09
CA SER A 871 36.81 10.74 -37.41
C SER A 871 35.99 9.98 -38.45
N PHE A 872 35.60 8.73 -38.14
CA PHE A 872 34.90 7.86 -39.08
C PHE A 872 33.43 8.24 -39.28
N ILE A 873 32.90 9.14 -38.46
CA ILE A 873 31.52 9.63 -38.57
C ILE A 873 31.20 10.21 -39.95
N SER A 874 32.17 10.90 -40.58
CA SER A 874 31.99 11.52 -41.89
C SER A 874 31.92 10.51 -43.03
N LYS A 875 32.35 9.26 -42.80
CA LYS A 875 32.19 8.16 -43.76
C LYS A 875 30.74 7.67 -43.78
N VAL A 876 30.05 7.74 -42.65
CA VAL A 876 28.67 7.27 -42.51
C VAL A 876 27.67 8.40 -42.78
N VAL A 877 27.88 9.59 -42.22
CA VAL A 877 26.97 10.73 -42.30
C VAL A 877 27.62 11.87 -43.08
N ASP A 878 26.98 12.28 -44.18
CA ASP A 878 27.42 13.44 -44.96
C ASP A 878 27.17 14.72 -44.14
N ASN A 879 28.15 15.62 -44.04
CA ASN A 879 28.10 16.82 -43.19
C ASN A 879 27.81 16.53 -41.71
N ALA A 880 28.38 15.45 -41.16
CA ALA A 880 28.18 15.04 -39.78
C ALA A 880 28.33 16.22 -38.78
N PRO A 881 27.38 16.43 -37.85
CA PRO A 881 27.49 17.49 -36.86
C PRO A 881 28.73 17.29 -36.00
N GLN A 882 29.47 18.37 -35.73
CA GLN A 882 30.64 18.31 -34.86
C GLN A 882 30.21 18.15 -33.39
N ALA A 883 30.99 17.38 -32.63
CA ALA A 883 30.82 17.34 -31.18
C ALA A 883 31.24 18.68 -30.57
N GLN A 884 30.42 19.20 -29.66
CA GLN A 884 30.64 20.48 -28.99
C GLN A 884 30.94 20.25 -27.50
N HIS A 885 31.91 20.98 -26.96
CA HIS A 885 32.20 20.98 -25.53
C HIS A 885 31.01 21.65 -24.82
N TYR A 886 30.25 20.85 -24.08
CA TYR A 886 28.99 21.26 -23.47
C TYR A 886 29.16 21.64 -22.00
N MET A 887 29.90 20.82 -21.25
CA MET A 887 30.18 21.03 -19.82
C MET A 887 31.55 20.51 -19.47
N SER A 888 32.05 20.91 -18.30
CA SER A 888 33.22 20.30 -17.68
C SER A 888 32.81 19.57 -16.41
N MET A 889 33.54 18.51 -16.08
CA MET A 889 33.29 17.68 -14.92
C MET A 889 34.57 17.55 -14.10
N LEU A 890 34.53 17.97 -12.85
CA LEU A 890 35.51 17.59 -11.86
C LEU A 890 35.13 16.20 -11.37
N ARG A 891 36.08 15.28 -11.26
CA ARG A 891 35.80 13.95 -10.71
C ARG A 891 36.90 13.53 -9.77
N LEU A 892 36.46 12.90 -8.69
CA LEU A 892 37.29 12.43 -7.61
C LEU A 892 36.72 11.12 -7.07
N MET A 893 37.60 10.33 -6.48
CA MET A 893 37.24 9.07 -5.83
C MET A 893 37.75 9.12 -4.41
N ALA A 894 36.88 8.83 -3.44
CA ALA A 894 37.22 8.87 -2.03
C ALA A 894 36.93 7.51 -1.37
N PRO A 895 37.89 6.87 -0.69
CA PRO A 895 37.61 5.75 0.19
C PRO A 895 36.54 6.13 1.21
N VAL A 896 35.56 5.24 1.45
CA VAL A 896 34.49 5.54 2.41
C VAL A 896 35.04 5.76 3.83
N GLU A 897 36.14 5.10 4.19
CA GLU A 897 36.81 5.28 5.47
C GLU A 897 37.27 6.74 5.70
N ASP A 898 37.83 7.38 4.67
CA ASP A 898 38.28 8.78 4.73
C ASP A 898 37.12 9.78 4.88
N LEU A 899 35.88 9.34 4.62
CA LEU A 899 34.66 10.16 4.66
C LEU A 899 33.88 10.02 5.98
N ARG A 900 34.20 9.03 6.83
CA ARG A 900 33.42 8.70 8.04
C ARG A 900 33.65 9.64 9.21
N ASP A 901 34.82 10.27 9.27
CA ASP A 901 35.23 11.09 10.41
C ASP A 901 34.80 12.57 10.27
N ASP A 902 34.24 12.96 9.11
CA ASP A 902 33.77 14.32 8.85
C ASP A 902 32.25 14.44 9.09
N PRO A 903 31.81 15.21 10.11
CA PRO A 903 30.40 15.31 10.49
C PRO A 903 29.51 15.92 9.39
N ASP A 904 30.04 16.80 8.54
CA ASP A 904 29.29 17.39 7.42
C ASP A 904 29.09 16.35 6.30
N VAL A 905 30.03 15.42 6.15
CA VAL A 905 29.95 14.31 5.19
C VAL A 905 29.02 13.22 5.68
N VAL A 906 29.06 12.87 6.97
CA VAL A 906 28.12 11.93 7.60
C VAL A 906 26.68 12.42 7.44
N ALA A 907 26.44 13.72 7.55
CA ALA A 907 25.12 14.31 7.31
C ALA A 907 24.63 14.10 5.86
N LEU A 908 25.52 14.11 4.87
CA LEU A 908 25.18 13.86 3.47
C LEU A 908 24.77 12.39 3.23
N PHE A 909 25.27 11.46 4.05
CA PHE A 909 25.01 10.02 3.97
C PHE A 909 24.15 9.49 5.13
N LYS A 910 23.39 10.37 5.82
CA LYS A 910 22.56 10.04 6.99
C LYS A 910 21.55 8.91 6.74
N ASP A 911 21.07 8.78 5.50
CA ASP A 911 20.10 7.78 5.05
C ASP A 911 20.75 6.54 4.38
N GLY A 912 22.08 6.43 4.50
CA GLY A 912 22.94 5.40 3.90
C GLY A 912 23.88 5.97 2.82
N LEU A 913 24.84 5.15 2.36
CA LEU A 913 25.79 5.44 1.26
C LEU A 913 25.11 5.42 -0.12
N THR A 914 23.96 6.08 -0.22
CA THR A 914 23.05 6.01 -1.36
C THR A 914 23.37 7.07 -2.41
N SER A 915 22.95 6.83 -3.65
CA SER A 915 23.30 7.68 -4.79
C SER A 915 22.66 9.07 -4.63
N ILE A 916 23.47 10.11 -4.70
CA ILE A 916 23.05 11.50 -4.47
C ILE A 916 23.27 12.29 -5.76
N ARG A 917 22.21 12.95 -6.21
CA ARG A 917 22.29 13.98 -7.23
C ARG A 917 21.81 15.31 -6.66
N ILE A 918 22.69 16.30 -6.74
CA ILE A 918 22.39 17.68 -6.37
C ILE A 918 22.44 18.46 -7.66
N SER A 919 21.34 19.10 -8.09
CA SER A 919 21.33 19.93 -9.31
C SER A 919 20.84 21.32 -8.95
N TYR A 920 21.60 22.33 -9.34
CA TYR A 920 21.31 23.71 -8.94
C TYR A 920 21.73 24.69 -10.04
N GLY A 921 20.86 25.68 -10.31
CA GLY A 921 21.05 26.58 -11.43
C GLY A 921 21.05 25.87 -12.79
N THR A 922 21.37 26.61 -13.86
CA THR A 922 21.19 26.15 -15.24
C THR A 922 22.25 25.17 -15.74
N MET A 923 23.44 25.07 -15.10
CA MET A 923 24.54 24.19 -15.54
C MET A 923 25.46 23.73 -14.39
N ARG A 924 24.91 23.48 -13.19
CA ARG A 924 25.70 22.89 -12.08
C ARG A 924 25.01 21.68 -11.47
N SER A 925 25.77 20.61 -11.27
CA SER A 925 25.26 19.44 -10.55
C SER A 925 26.37 18.58 -9.95
N ALA A 926 26.15 18.01 -8.78
CA ALA A 926 26.98 16.96 -8.19
C ALA A 926 26.31 15.59 -8.38
N ILE A 927 27.11 14.57 -8.66
CA ILE A 927 26.72 13.17 -8.78
C ILE A 927 27.65 12.36 -7.88
N ILE A 928 27.08 11.72 -6.85
CA ILE A 928 27.82 10.99 -5.82
C ILE A 928 27.24 9.57 -5.72
N TYR A 929 28.05 8.52 -5.83
CA TYR A 929 27.56 7.14 -5.67
C TYR A 929 28.68 6.13 -5.36
N GLY A 930 28.30 5.06 -4.66
CA GLY A 930 29.21 4.01 -4.23
C GLY A 930 29.65 3.10 -5.37
N CYS A 931 30.91 2.66 -5.32
CA CYS A 931 31.53 1.69 -6.21
C CYS A 931 32.23 0.61 -5.36
N ARG A 932 32.57 -0.54 -5.99
CA ARG A 932 33.29 -1.65 -5.34
C ARG A 932 32.60 -2.14 -4.07
N GLY A 933 31.34 -2.55 -4.19
CA GLY A 933 30.50 -2.97 -3.06
C GLY A 933 30.33 -1.87 -2.00
N GLY A 934 30.37 -0.60 -2.40
CA GLY A 934 30.25 0.55 -1.50
C GLY A 934 31.52 0.95 -0.74
N SER A 935 32.69 0.34 -1.01
CA SER A 935 33.95 0.72 -0.35
C SER A 935 34.57 2.04 -0.84
N LEU A 936 34.17 2.50 -2.03
CA LEU A 936 34.74 3.69 -2.69
C LEU A 936 33.61 4.59 -3.19
N GLN A 937 33.63 5.88 -2.88
CA GLN A 937 32.67 6.85 -3.39
C GLN A 937 33.20 7.55 -4.64
N ASN A 938 32.43 7.53 -5.71
CA ASN A 938 32.62 8.41 -6.86
C ASN A 938 31.94 9.74 -6.57
N ILE A 939 32.64 10.85 -6.78
CA ILE A 939 32.08 12.19 -6.70
C ILE A 939 32.39 12.93 -8.00
N GLY A 940 31.34 13.48 -8.61
CA GLY A 940 31.40 14.14 -9.90
C GLY A 940 30.70 15.49 -9.89
N LEU A 941 31.43 16.57 -10.11
CA LEU A 941 30.90 17.93 -10.13
C LEU A 941 30.86 18.44 -11.57
N LEU A 942 29.67 18.62 -12.13
CA LEU A 942 29.47 19.24 -13.44
C LEU A 942 29.30 20.75 -13.29
N TYR A 943 30.02 21.49 -14.13
CA TYR A 943 30.02 22.95 -14.14
C TYR A 943 30.20 23.50 -15.57
N HIS A 944 29.98 24.82 -15.72
CA HIS A 944 30.05 25.52 -17.01
C HIS A 944 31.46 25.41 -17.65
N PRO A 945 31.57 25.18 -18.97
CA PRO A 945 32.87 24.99 -19.62
C PRO A 945 33.84 26.17 -19.46
N ASP A 946 33.34 27.41 -19.36
CA ASP A 946 34.16 28.62 -19.19
C ASP A 946 34.97 28.67 -17.88
N LEU A 947 34.58 27.88 -16.88
CA LEU A 947 35.33 27.78 -15.63
C LEU A 947 36.49 26.78 -15.74
N ALA A 948 36.58 25.99 -16.81
CA ALA A 948 37.62 24.97 -16.97
C ALA A 948 39.02 25.60 -17.14
N ILE A 949 40.01 25.08 -16.41
CA ILE A 949 41.37 25.61 -16.45
C ILE A 949 42.24 24.97 -17.53
N ASP A 950 42.13 23.66 -17.71
CA ASP A 950 42.92 22.96 -18.72
C ASP A 950 42.10 22.61 -19.97
N SER A 951 42.56 23.07 -21.12
CA SER A 951 42.02 22.75 -22.43
C SER A 951 42.34 21.32 -22.88
N GLU A 952 43.26 20.61 -22.24
CA GLU A 952 43.75 19.30 -22.72
C GLU A 952 43.29 18.09 -21.87
N GLY A 953 42.78 18.31 -20.65
CA GLY A 953 42.17 17.26 -19.82
C GLY A 953 43.16 16.45 -18.98
N ASN A 954 44.24 17.09 -18.52
CA ASN A 954 45.26 16.46 -17.67
C ASN A 954 44.82 16.40 -16.19
N ASP A 955 45.57 15.61 -15.40
CA ASP A 955 45.49 15.59 -13.93
C ASP A 955 45.83 16.97 -13.37
N ILE A 956 44.85 17.61 -12.74
CA ILE A 956 44.94 18.96 -12.15
C ILE A 956 45.07 18.91 -10.62
N SER A 957 45.36 17.75 -10.04
CA SER A 957 45.52 17.54 -8.59
C SER A 957 46.51 18.49 -7.90
N ALA A 958 47.36 19.19 -8.65
CA ALA A 958 48.32 20.17 -8.15
C ALA A 958 47.81 21.63 -8.04
N ARG A 959 46.55 21.93 -8.39
CA ARG A 959 45.98 23.30 -8.32
C ARG A 959 44.82 23.40 -7.33
N GLU A 960 45.18 23.46 -6.04
CA GLU A 960 44.25 23.64 -4.93
C GLU A 960 43.32 24.84 -5.14
N ASP A 961 43.86 25.97 -5.61
CA ASP A 961 43.16 27.23 -5.88
C ASP A 961 41.98 27.09 -6.86
N PHE A 962 42.09 26.18 -7.84
CA PHE A 962 41.00 25.92 -8.77
C PHE A 962 39.89 25.06 -8.18
N VAL A 963 40.28 24.01 -7.48
CA VAL A 963 39.34 23.10 -6.83
C VAL A 963 38.49 23.92 -5.86
N TYR A 964 39.10 24.79 -5.06
CA TYR A 964 38.35 25.73 -4.19
C TYR A 964 37.39 26.61 -4.99
N LYS A 965 37.82 27.24 -6.09
CA LYS A 965 36.94 28.12 -6.89
C LYS A 965 35.70 27.40 -7.45
N VAL A 966 35.84 26.16 -7.91
CA VAL A 966 34.69 25.38 -8.42
C VAL A 966 33.84 24.86 -7.28
N VAL A 967 34.46 24.37 -6.21
CA VAL A 967 33.81 23.72 -5.08
C VAL A 967 33.06 24.72 -4.19
N GLU A 968 33.55 25.95 -4.01
CA GLU A 968 32.92 27.01 -3.19
C GLU A 968 31.47 27.30 -3.56
N GLU A 969 31.08 27.03 -4.81
CA GLU A 969 29.73 27.25 -5.32
C GLU A 969 28.80 26.03 -5.16
N TYR A 970 29.28 24.92 -4.59
CA TYR A 970 28.48 23.74 -4.22
C TYR A 970 28.03 23.83 -2.75
N PRO A 971 26.98 23.10 -2.32
CA PRO A 971 26.57 23.09 -0.90
C PRO A 971 27.69 22.61 0.03
N LYS A 972 27.78 23.18 1.25
CA LYS A 972 28.85 22.87 2.23
C LYS A 972 29.18 21.37 2.39
N PRO A 973 28.19 20.46 2.54
CA PRO A 973 28.49 19.03 2.62
C PRO A 973 29.23 18.47 1.40
N VAL A 974 28.91 18.93 0.18
CA VAL A 974 29.62 18.55 -1.05
C VAL A 974 31.03 19.15 -1.06
N GLN A 975 31.20 20.37 -0.51
CA GLN A 975 32.51 20.98 -0.36
C GLN A 975 33.43 20.14 0.52
N SER A 976 32.94 19.74 1.70
CA SER A 976 33.69 18.92 2.65
C SER A 976 34.14 17.59 2.04
N VAL A 977 33.25 16.91 1.30
CA VAL A 977 33.59 15.68 0.55
C VAL A 977 34.71 15.92 -0.47
N CYS A 978 34.68 17.04 -1.19
CA CYS A 978 35.65 17.34 -2.22
C CYS A 978 37.03 17.76 -1.68
N ILE A 979 37.07 18.47 -0.54
CA ILE A 979 38.32 18.90 0.10
C ILE A 979 39.12 17.70 0.63
N ASN A 980 38.43 16.67 1.13
CA ASN A 980 39.09 15.50 1.72
C ASN A 980 39.53 14.46 0.67
N ALA A 981 39.14 14.61 -0.59
CA ALA A 981 39.41 13.62 -1.63
C ALA A 981 40.78 13.81 -2.29
N ARG A 982 41.39 12.68 -2.68
CA ARG A 982 42.67 12.64 -3.40
C ARG A 982 42.45 12.29 -4.88
N GLY A 983 43.35 12.73 -5.76
CA GLY A 983 43.34 12.36 -7.18
C GLY A 983 42.20 12.99 -7.99
N VAL A 984 42.11 14.32 -7.94
CA VAL A 984 41.10 15.11 -8.65
C VAL A 984 41.48 15.28 -10.12
N GLY A 985 40.61 14.83 -11.03
CA GLY A 985 40.76 15.09 -12.46
C GLY A 985 39.72 16.05 -13.02
N GLN A 986 39.95 16.52 -14.24
CA GLN A 986 39.00 17.32 -15.01
C GLN A 986 38.70 16.62 -16.34
N TRP A 987 37.41 16.47 -16.67
CA TRP A 987 36.95 15.88 -17.92
C TRP A 987 36.05 16.84 -18.69
N LYS A 988 36.23 16.91 -20.00
CA LYS A 988 35.29 17.60 -20.89
C LYS A 988 34.12 16.69 -21.23
N VAL A 989 32.91 17.20 -21.06
CA VAL A 989 31.67 16.56 -21.46
C VAL A 989 31.25 17.14 -22.80
N PHE A 990 31.15 16.28 -23.81
CA PHE A 990 30.74 16.67 -25.15
C PHE A 990 29.28 16.28 -25.41
N THR A 991 28.63 17.02 -26.29
CA THR A 991 27.34 16.67 -26.87
C THR A 991 27.39 16.83 -28.39
N ARG A 992 26.50 16.15 -29.10
CA ARG A 992 26.33 16.28 -30.54
C ARG A 992 24.86 16.19 -30.89
N LYS A 993 24.44 16.91 -31.92
CA LYS A 993 23.11 16.74 -32.50
C LYS A 993 22.92 15.28 -32.96
N PRO A 994 21.73 14.70 -32.79
CA PRO A 994 21.47 13.34 -33.25
C PRO A 994 21.80 13.13 -34.72
N LEU A 995 22.35 11.96 -35.04
CA LEU A 995 22.63 11.56 -36.42
C LEU A 995 21.35 11.04 -37.09
N ASP A 996 21.19 11.30 -38.38
CA ASP A 996 20.06 10.79 -39.19
C ASP A 996 20.22 9.30 -39.54
N ARG A 997 21.44 8.77 -39.45
CA ARG A 997 21.79 7.37 -39.69
C ARG A 997 23.02 6.96 -38.88
N LEU A 998 23.10 5.66 -38.58
CA LEU A 998 24.22 5.02 -37.88
C LEU A 998 24.97 4.02 -38.76
N VAL A 999 24.45 3.71 -39.95
CA VAL A 999 25.03 2.74 -40.89
C VAL A 999 25.17 3.33 -42.29
N ARG A 1000 26.30 3.06 -42.95
CA ARG A 1000 26.47 3.22 -44.40
C ARG A 1000 27.30 2.06 -44.96
N GLY A 1001 26.75 1.35 -45.94
CA GLY A 1001 27.40 0.16 -46.50
C GLY A 1001 27.61 -0.90 -45.43
N ARG A 1002 28.87 -1.28 -45.19
CA ARG A 1002 29.29 -2.26 -44.18
C ARG A 1002 29.77 -1.63 -42.87
N VAL A 1003 29.68 -0.30 -42.72
CA VAL A 1003 30.16 0.43 -41.53
C VAL A 1003 29.00 0.80 -40.61
N VAL A 1004 29.17 0.54 -39.31
CA VAL A 1004 28.22 0.83 -38.23
C VAL A 1004 28.88 1.70 -37.16
N LEU A 1005 28.25 2.81 -36.77
CA LEU A 1005 28.68 3.64 -35.62
C LEU A 1005 27.92 3.20 -34.35
N ILE A 1006 28.62 3.04 -33.23
CA ILE A 1006 28.00 2.77 -31.91
C ILE A 1006 28.65 3.59 -30.78
N GLY A 1007 27.95 3.70 -29.64
CA GLY A 1007 28.47 4.40 -28.45
C GLY A 1007 28.78 5.87 -28.70
N ASP A 1008 29.77 6.43 -27.99
CA ASP A 1008 30.11 7.87 -28.12
C ASP A 1008 30.58 8.28 -29.52
N ALA A 1009 31.00 7.34 -30.37
CA ALA A 1009 31.26 7.61 -31.79
C ALA A 1009 29.97 7.95 -32.54
N ALA A 1010 28.83 7.39 -32.12
CA ALA A 1010 27.50 7.61 -32.68
C ALA A 1010 26.67 8.65 -31.91
N HIS A 1011 26.73 8.69 -30.59
CA HIS A 1011 25.78 9.47 -29.78
C HIS A 1011 26.32 9.98 -28.45
N PRO A 1012 27.33 10.85 -28.47
CA PRO A 1012 27.85 11.42 -27.25
C PRO A 1012 26.81 12.28 -26.55
N MET A 1013 26.70 12.12 -25.23
CA MET A 1013 25.70 12.83 -24.43
C MET A 1013 26.19 13.13 -23.00
N PRO A 1014 25.64 14.17 -22.36
CA PRO A 1014 25.96 14.46 -20.97
C PRO A 1014 25.57 13.33 -20.01
N PRO A 1015 26.32 13.10 -18.91
CA PRO A 1015 26.08 11.97 -18.00
C PRO A 1015 24.90 12.18 -17.04
N VAL A 1016 24.05 13.18 -17.27
CA VAL A 1016 22.98 13.61 -16.35
C VAL A 1016 21.88 12.57 -16.11
N ARG A 1017 21.74 11.60 -17.02
CA ARG A 1017 20.74 10.50 -16.93
C ARG A 1017 21.36 9.09 -16.97
N ALA A 1018 22.68 8.97 -16.85
CA ALA A 1018 23.39 7.68 -16.92
C ALA A 1018 23.14 6.87 -18.22
N GLN A 1019 22.75 7.52 -19.33
CA GLN A 1019 22.38 6.81 -20.56
C GLN A 1019 23.52 6.62 -21.58
N GLY A 1020 24.65 7.31 -21.47
CA GLY A 1020 25.74 7.19 -22.47
C GLY A 1020 26.26 5.76 -22.63
N ALA A 1021 26.76 5.17 -21.55
CA ALA A 1021 27.19 3.77 -21.55
C ALA A 1021 26.03 2.80 -21.80
N ALA A 1022 24.84 3.13 -21.30
CA ALA A 1022 23.65 2.30 -21.47
C ALA A 1022 23.26 2.14 -22.95
N MET A 1023 23.31 3.24 -23.72
CA MET A 1023 23.06 3.22 -25.17
C MET A 1023 24.12 2.44 -25.92
N ALA A 1024 25.40 2.57 -25.56
CA ALA A 1024 26.46 1.78 -26.17
C ALA A 1024 26.27 0.26 -25.94
N ILE A 1025 25.82 -0.13 -24.75
CA ILE A 1025 25.49 -1.52 -24.41
C ILE A 1025 24.26 -1.99 -25.20
N GLU A 1026 23.22 -1.17 -25.30
CA GLU A 1026 22.03 -1.49 -26.10
C GLU A 1026 22.36 -1.65 -27.59
N ASP A 1027 23.21 -0.79 -28.16
CA ASP A 1027 23.64 -0.90 -29.56
C ASP A 1027 24.32 -2.25 -29.82
N ALA A 1028 25.24 -2.64 -28.94
CA ALA A 1028 25.91 -3.93 -29.02
C ALA A 1028 24.93 -5.11 -28.87
N GLY A 1029 23.97 -5.00 -27.95
CA GLY A 1029 22.89 -5.98 -27.77
C GLY A 1029 22.05 -6.17 -29.04
N ALA A 1030 21.63 -5.06 -29.66
CA ALA A 1030 20.89 -5.07 -30.91
C ALA A 1030 21.68 -5.75 -32.04
N LEU A 1031 22.97 -5.39 -32.20
CA LEU A 1031 23.82 -5.97 -33.24
C LEU A 1031 23.98 -7.49 -33.08
N GLY A 1032 24.15 -7.98 -31.85
CA GLY A 1032 24.25 -9.40 -31.58
C GLY A 1032 23.01 -10.16 -32.04
N VAL A 1033 21.82 -9.68 -31.67
CA VAL A 1033 20.56 -10.30 -32.09
C VAL A 1033 20.39 -10.21 -33.60
N LEU A 1034 20.48 -9.01 -34.18
CA LEU A 1034 20.21 -8.77 -35.60
C LEU A 1034 21.16 -9.50 -36.55
N LEU A 1035 22.40 -9.76 -36.13
CA LEU A 1035 23.38 -10.51 -36.92
C LEU A 1035 23.40 -12.01 -36.59
N SER A 1036 22.55 -12.49 -35.67
CA SER A 1036 22.40 -13.92 -35.42
C SER A 1036 21.80 -14.66 -36.61
N ASN A 1037 22.19 -15.94 -36.77
CA ASN A 1037 21.65 -16.84 -37.79
C ASN A 1037 21.66 -16.29 -39.23
N VAL A 1038 22.62 -15.44 -39.58
CA VAL A 1038 22.83 -14.98 -40.96
C VAL A 1038 23.19 -16.18 -41.83
N THR A 1039 22.49 -16.37 -42.95
CA THR A 1039 22.71 -17.51 -43.85
C THR A 1039 23.48 -17.14 -45.12
N SER A 1040 23.50 -15.86 -45.49
CA SER A 1040 24.27 -15.32 -46.60
C SER A 1040 24.83 -13.93 -46.26
N LYS A 1041 26.03 -13.60 -46.75
CA LYS A 1041 26.58 -12.23 -46.71
C LYS A 1041 25.71 -11.16 -47.39
N ASP A 1042 24.79 -11.58 -48.26
CA ASP A 1042 23.82 -10.70 -48.90
C ASP A 1042 22.79 -10.15 -47.89
N ASP A 1043 22.54 -10.88 -46.80
CA ASP A 1043 21.57 -10.51 -45.76
C ASP A 1043 22.05 -9.33 -44.90
N ILE A 1044 23.36 -9.08 -44.87
CA ILE A 1044 23.99 -8.07 -44.00
C ILE A 1044 23.39 -6.68 -44.24
N SER A 1045 23.17 -6.28 -45.50
CA SER A 1045 22.61 -4.95 -45.79
C SER A 1045 21.22 -4.78 -45.16
N THR A 1046 20.41 -5.83 -45.20
CA THR A 1046 19.08 -5.86 -44.59
C THR A 1046 19.16 -5.83 -43.07
N ARG A 1047 20.05 -6.64 -42.46
CA ARG A 1047 20.26 -6.66 -40.99
C ARG A 1047 20.77 -5.32 -40.46
N LEU A 1048 21.68 -4.66 -41.16
CA LEU A 1048 22.18 -3.35 -40.75
C LEU A 1048 21.14 -2.24 -40.98
N HIS A 1049 20.26 -2.38 -41.97
CA HIS A 1049 19.12 -1.47 -42.12
C HIS A 1049 18.15 -1.58 -40.93
N MET A 1050 17.87 -2.79 -40.45
CA MET A 1050 17.09 -3.02 -39.22
C MET A 1050 17.74 -2.36 -37.99
N PHE A 1051 19.06 -2.41 -37.89
CA PHE A 1051 19.79 -1.72 -36.82
C PHE A 1051 19.54 -0.20 -36.85
N ASN A 1052 19.61 0.43 -38.04
CA ASN A 1052 19.26 1.84 -38.21
C ASN A 1052 17.81 2.13 -37.77
N GLN A 1053 16.86 1.29 -38.20
CA GLN A 1053 15.44 1.46 -37.85
C GLN A 1053 15.21 1.42 -36.34
N LEU A 1054 15.89 0.51 -35.64
CA LEU A 1054 15.74 0.32 -34.20
C LEU A 1054 16.44 1.42 -33.39
N ARG A 1055 17.63 1.85 -33.81
CA ARG A 1055 18.52 2.64 -32.95
C ARG A 1055 18.48 4.14 -33.19
N VAL A 1056 18.30 4.62 -34.43
CA VAL A 1056 18.40 6.05 -34.76
C VAL A 1056 17.47 6.91 -33.91
N LYS A 1057 16.16 6.59 -33.88
CA LYS A 1057 15.17 7.34 -33.09
C LYS A 1057 15.41 7.23 -31.59
N ARG A 1058 15.65 6.00 -31.10
CA ARG A 1058 15.88 5.71 -29.68
C ARG A 1058 17.08 6.50 -29.13
N VAL A 1059 18.16 6.51 -29.87
CA VAL A 1059 19.38 7.27 -29.56
C VAL A 1059 19.11 8.78 -29.61
N ALA A 1060 18.44 9.26 -30.66
CA ALA A 1060 18.15 10.69 -30.84
C ALA A 1060 17.26 11.25 -29.72
N ALA A 1061 16.22 10.51 -29.33
CA ALA A 1061 15.35 10.83 -28.20
C ALA A 1061 16.15 10.90 -26.90
N THR A 1062 17.04 9.93 -26.66
CA THR A 1062 17.85 9.84 -25.44
C THR A 1062 18.92 10.91 -25.35
N GLN A 1063 19.56 11.29 -26.47
CA GLN A 1063 20.48 12.42 -26.54
C GLN A 1063 19.77 13.75 -26.29
N THR A 1064 18.61 13.96 -26.92
CA THR A 1064 17.76 15.13 -26.72
C THR A 1064 17.41 15.27 -25.25
N ALA A 1065 16.91 14.19 -24.66
CA ALA A 1065 16.67 14.06 -23.24
C ALA A 1065 17.89 14.43 -22.40
N SER A 1066 19.03 13.78 -22.62
CA SER A 1066 20.25 13.96 -21.80
C SER A 1066 20.91 15.34 -21.97
N SER A 1067 20.61 16.07 -23.03
CA SER A 1067 21.04 17.47 -23.17
C SER A 1067 20.33 18.41 -22.20
N MET A 1068 19.17 18.01 -21.68
CA MET A 1068 18.39 18.80 -20.72
C MET A 1068 18.78 18.44 -19.28
N HIS A 1069 19.40 19.40 -18.57
CA HIS A 1069 19.88 19.23 -17.19
C HIS A 1069 18.75 18.85 -16.23
N GLN A 1070 17.60 19.53 -16.36
CA GLN A 1070 16.30 19.16 -15.81
C GLN A 1070 15.36 18.89 -16.98
N TRP A 1071 14.53 17.85 -16.86
CA TRP A 1071 13.57 17.51 -17.91
C TRP A 1071 12.47 18.57 -17.98
N ASP A 1072 12.27 19.13 -19.17
CA ASP A 1072 11.21 20.09 -19.45
C ASP A 1072 10.67 19.81 -20.86
N PRO A 1073 9.46 19.23 -20.98
CA PRO A 1073 8.88 18.87 -22.27
C PRO A 1073 8.61 20.09 -23.16
N THR A 1074 8.47 21.29 -22.59
CA THR A 1074 8.22 22.52 -23.37
C THR A 1074 9.45 22.96 -24.18
N ARG A 1075 10.64 22.52 -23.77
CA ARG A 1075 11.91 22.80 -24.46
C ARG A 1075 12.21 21.83 -25.60
N VAL A 1076 11.37 20.81 -25.80
CA VAL A 1076 11.48 19.89 -26.94
C VAL A 1076 10.92 20.59 -28.19
N SER A 1077 11.81 20.94 -29.12
CA SER A 1077 11.42 21.56 -30.39
C SER A 1077 10.57 20.63 -31.25
N GLU A 1078 9.78 21.18 -32.17
CA GLU A 1078 8.93 20.40 -33.08
C GLU A 1078 9.74 19.37 -33.89
N GLU A 1079 10.95 19.74 -34.32
CA GLU A 1079 11.88 18.82 -34.98
C GLU A 1079 12.29 17.65 -34.08
N GLN A 1080 12.46 17.87 -32.77
CA GLN A 1080 12.86 16.81 -31.84
C GLN A 1080 11.71 15.88 -31.44
N ARG A 1081 10.44 16.33 -31.54
CA ARG A 1081 9.27 15.51 -31.20
C ARG A 1081 9.14 14.26 -32.06
N GLN A 1082 9.67 14.31 -33.29
CA GLN A 1082 9.68 13.17 -34.22
C GLN A 1082 10.43 11.94 -33.67
N TYR A 1083 11.35 12.13 -32.71
CA TYR A 1083 12.13 11.05 -32.10
C TYR A 1083 11.34 10.26 -31.04
N PHE A 1084 10.23 10.81 -30.53
CA PHE A 1084 9.40 10.21 -29.47
C PHE A 1084 8.09 9.61 -30.03
N ASP A 1085 8.01 9.37 -31.34
CA ASP A 1085 6.81 8.88 -32.03
C ASP A 1085 5.53 9.66 -31.67
N GLY A 1086 5.67 10.96 -31.43
CA GLY A 1086 4.58 11.90 -31.09
C GLY A 1086 4.24 12.01 -29.61
N ASN A 1087 4.64 11.06 -28.77
CA ASN A 1087 4.34 11.05 -27.33
C ASN A 1087 5.57 11.45 -26.51
N VAL A 1088 5.81 12.76 -26.41
CA VAL A 1088 6.89 13.30 -25.57
C VAL A 1088 6.57 13.03 -24.09
N PRO A 1089 7.51 12.46 -23.30
CA PRO A 1089 7.32 12.27 -21.86
C PRO A 1089 7.00 13.58 -21.14
N GLN A 1090 5.93 13.63 -20.33
CA GLN A 1090 5.47 14.89 -19.72
C GLN A 1090 6.13 15.15 -18.37
N THR A 1091 6.47 14.08 -17.64
CA THR A 1091 7.06 14.17 -16.29
C THR A 1091 8.47 13.57 -16.24
N ILE A 1092 9.18 13.80 -15.13
CA ILE A 1092 10.47 13.15 -14.86
C ILE A 1092 10.29 11.63 -14.75
N GLU A 1093 9.18 11.16 -14.21
CA GLU A 1093 8.88 9.73 -14.12
C GLU A 1093 8.63 9.13 -15.51
N ASP A 1094 7.91 9.84 -16.38
CA ASP A 1094 7.66 9.37 -17.76
C ASP A 1094 8.96 9.17 -18.53
N ILE A 1095 9.94 10.07 -18.37
CA ILE A 1095 11.23 9.94 -19.06
C ILE A 1095 12.11 8.84 -18.47
N GLU A 1096 11.99 8.56 -17.17
CA GLU A 1096 12.61 7.39 -16.53
C GLU A 1096 11.97 6.09 -17.06
N ILE A 1097 10.64 6.02 -17.13
CA ILE A 1097 9.91 4.90 -17.74
C ILE A 1097 10.36 4.69 -19.19
N PHE A 1098 10.35 5.76 -20.01
CA PHE A 1098 10.81 5.71 -21.40
C PHE A 1098 12.25 5.17 -21.52
N SER A 1099 13.12 5.54 -20.58
CA SER A 1099 14.52 5.13 -20.60
C SER A 1099 14.72 3.69 -20.12
N TYR A 1100 14.06 3.30 -19.02
CA TYR A 1100 14.33 2.05 -18.31
C TYR A 1100 13.46 0.89 -18.77
N GLU A 1101 12.28 1.14 -19.35
CA GLU A 1101 11.39 0.07 -19.84
C GLU A 1101 11.77 -0.49 -21.22
N ASN A 1102 12.56 0.23 -22.02
CA ASN A 1102 12.90 -0.22 -23.38
C ASN A 1102 13.72 -1.53 -23.36
N SER A 1103 13.34 -2.53 -24.14
CA SER A 1103 14.02 -3.83 -24.21
C SER A 1103 14.57 -4.08 -25.61
N VAL A 1104 15.76 -3.53 -25.89
CA VAL A 1104 16.38 -3.61 -27.22
C VAL A 1104 16.56 -5.04 -27.75
N ILE A 1105 16.80 -6.03 -26.85
CA ILE A 1105 16.95 -7.44 -27.24
C ILE A 1105 15.63 -7.98 -27.78
N ARG A 1106 14.52 -7.70 -27.10
CA ARG A 1106 13.19 -8.13 -27.56
C ARG A 1106 12.81 -7.41 -28.86
N ASP A 1107 12.98 -6.09 -28.91
CA ASP A 1107 12.64 -5.30 -30.08
C ASP A 1107 13.44 -5.77 -31.33
N ALA A 1108 14.69 -6.19 -31.14
CA ALA A 1108 15.50 -6.77 -32.20
C ALA A 1108 15.00 -8.16 -32.66
N PHE A 1109 14.59 -9.03 -31.74
CA PHE A 1109 13.98 -10.33 -32.09
C PHE A 1109 12.66 -10.16 -32.83
N ASP A 1110 11.78 -9.29 -32.33
CA ASP A 1110 10.49 -9.00 -32.96
C ASP A 1110 10.68 -8.44 -34.38
N LEU A 1111 11.73 -7.64 -34.60
CA LEU A 1111 12.06 -7.11 -35.92
C LEU A 1111 12.63 -8.19 -36.86
N LEU A 1112 13.39 -9.16 -36.34
CA LEU A 1112 13.86 -10.32 -37.11
C LEU A 1112 12.73 -11.28 -37.49
N GLU A 1113 11.76 -11.51 -36.60
CA GLU A 1113 10.64 -12.40 -36.88
C GLU A 1113 9.67 -11.84 -37.93
N ARG A 1114 9.54 -10.51 -37.99
CA ARG A 1114 8.67 -9.82 -38.96
C ARG A 1114 9.22 -9.79 -40.39
N ALA A 1115 10.53 -9.95 -40.56
CA ALA A 1115 11.23 -9.77 -41.82
C ALA A 1115 11.72 -11.10 -42.38
#